data_AF-A0A7H8TIC7-F1
#
_entry.id   AF-A0A7H8TIC7-F1
#
_cell.length_a   1.000
_cell.length_b   1.000
_cell.length_c   1.000
_cell.angle_alpha   90.00
_cell.angle_beta   90.00
_cell.angle_gamma   90.00
#
_symmetry.space_group_name_H-M   'P 1'
#
loop_
_entity.id
_entity.type
_entity.pdbx_description
1 polymer ?
#
loop_
_entity_poly.entity_id
_entity_poly.type
_entity_poly.pdbx_seq_one_letter_code
_entity_poly.pdbx_strand_id
1 'polypeptide(L)'
;MTSLMDAVRAGRTAEVVSLLDGMTDAERRALFPELRALRKELRADQWTSESRRAYPALHAAGAACQTGAAGVASWLAAADMRWWPASPGVLIDVLGDRAPAWLGDVAHRIAERPPTARVPYELMAGLVRLSGCHVPTTEAYVHGWVEHIGHVWQRGDTVLARLRMDPHLARLTAALFETNDIGGRLAWTAGEGPNSWNEAIAQLTTEGVLDRKATVDACLARLLRGGPAADHRVFLRMLQALDLTREERREHIADWLALAADAASVVAAHAQSVLASLALDGEVTARQLAEMSGAVLFRTEKKLVRAQLVLLGKAITRDPGTAGELLPAVAQAFGHADSEVQERALKLVERHVKKADTPEVREELALAADQLIPTLRKRAAGSLGGSPVLLEPVVYEEVLPPAPEPVWLAPAPESAVEVAEEVGALLVSDGDVAAFERALDGLVRHAYGAPDALLEALEPVIAQRWWAEPEPRFASTADDYFTRYHGLINPGQGLELLLATLRGKVRTDTLHRALQHGTATNECGHSPLTRAFETRLWEVAYRIRTEPLPFLLSTPTWGTGLLAPDELVARLAEYRRLGARVSAADFAQALLRVRCAERAEAEEAAERAAAIGTAEGTRLAEWLLAGGFAAPAFRRRTSGNRILVEAGEIAGLQADFPPGIRPLGQAVSVFKDRWHCYHWSEGMRPHWLAVLPEQRELVAVRMVGDLSTVAVDDSRGEAAILPQLAESDGAAGEAVHLCVAYGLGARHPEDRLAAVDALLVLAARGQLDADRLGADLGQLVRRGAVKPSRLVDSVRTAAATGANATVWSVLRHVLPILLADLATGETAAPARGLADLLSVAAECAERTGTREELPHLAGTAQRRGSSRLVTQARRLHSALAEGMAA
;
A
#
# COMPACT_ATOMS: atom_id res chain seq x y z
N MET A 1 -43.93 -33.43 20.27
CA MET A 1 -44.19 -32.21 19.49
C MET A 1 -43.02 -31.29 19.74
N THR A 2 -42.18 -31.06 18.74
CA THR A 2 -40.99 -30.22 18.85
C THR A 2 -41.42 -28.76 19.06
N SER A 3 -40.91 -28.08 20.09
CA SER A 3 -41.15 -26.63 20.23
C SER A 3 -40.45 -25.87 19.10
N LEU A 4 -41.01 -24.75 18.64
CA LEU A 4 -40.36 -23.85 17.67
C LEU A 4 -38.92 -23.53 18.12
N MET A 5 -38.71 -23.30 19.41
CA MET A 5 -37.41 -23.00 19.99
C MET A 5 -36.43 -24.17 19.91
N ASP A 6 -36.91 -25.40 20.04
CA ASP A 6 -36.09 -26.62 19.89
C ASP A 6 -35.65 -26.81 18.44
N ALA A 7 -36.54 -26.50 17.48
CA ALA A 7 -36.22 -26.52 16.06
C ALA A 7 -35.23 -25.42 15.67
N VAL A 8 -35.38 -24.22 16.24
CA VAL A 8 -34.43 -23.10 16.04
C VAL A 8 -33.05 -23.45 16.61
N ARG A 9 -32.95 -23.90 17.87
CA ARG A 9 -31.65 -24.27 18.49
C ARG A 9 -30.94 -25.39 17.74
N ALA A 10 -31.69 -26.35 17.19
CA ALA A 10 -31.12 -27.43 16.40
C ALA A 10 -30.77 -27.03 14.95
N GLY A 11 -31.09 -25.81 14.51
CA GLY A 11 -30.86 -25.34 13.15
C GLY A 11 -31.72 -25.99 12.08
N ARG A 12 -32.88 -26.54 12.45
CA ARG A 12 -33.78 -27.24 11.52
C ARG A 12 -34.71 -26.25 10.83
N THR A 13 -34.16 -25.45 9.92
CA THR A 13 -34.87 -24.34 9.25
C THR A 13 -36.17 -24.78 8.56
N ALA A 14 -36.18 -25.96 7.91
CA ALA A 14 -37.40 -26.46 7.25
C ALA A 14 -38.53 -26.79 8.25
N GLU A 15 -38.19 -27.35 9.42
CA GLU A 15 -39.16 -27.61 10.48
C GLU A 15 -39.68 -26.29 11.09
N VAL A 16 -38.80 -25.29 11.25
CA VAL A 16 -39.19 -23.95 11.69
C VAL A 16 -40.20 -23.31 10.75
N VAL A 17 -39.97 -23.36 9.43
CA VAL A 17 -40.92 -22.84 8.43
C VAL A 17 -42.27 -23.57 8.54
N SER A 18 -42.25 -24.91 8.61
CA SER A 18 -43.48 -25.71 8.73
C SER A 18 -44.26 -25.46 10.03
N LEU A 19 -43.58 -25.12 11.14
CA LEU A 19 -44.24 -24.80 12.41
C LEU A 19 -44.85 -23.39 12.41
N LEU A 20 -44.29 -22.47 11.63
CA LEU A 20 -44.79 -21.09 11.49
C LEU A 20 -45.89 -20.98 10.41
N ASP A 21 -45.95 -21.96 9.51
CA ASP A 21 -47.00 -22.09 8.52
C ASP A 21 -48.37 -22.32 9.20
N GLY A 22 -49.40 -21.60 8.74
CA GLY A 22 -50.74 -21.61 9.34
C GLY A 22 -50.93 -20.83 10.66
N MET A 23 -49.87 -20.28 11.28
CA MET A 23 -50.01 -19.42 12.47
C MET A 23 -50.54 -18.02 12.12
N THR A 24 -51.39 -17.47 13.00
CA THR A 24 -51.85 -16.08 12.93
C THR A 24 -50.76 -15.08 13.33
N ASP A 25 -50.91 -13.82 12.94
CA ASP A 25 -49.99 -12.75 13.33
C ASP A 25 -49.89 -12.52 14.84
N ALA A 26 -50.98 -12.77 15.57
CA ALA A 26 -50.99 -12.67 17.03
C ALA A 26 -50.15 -13.78 17.67
N GLU A 27 -50.26 -15.01 17.16
CA GLU A 27 -49.47 -16.17 17.63
C GLU A 27 -47.98 -16.00 17.29
N ARG A 28 -47.67 -15.60 16.05
CA ARG A 28 -46.31 -15.28 15.62
C ARG A 28 -45.67 -14.19 16.47
N ARG A 29 -46.42 -13.12 16.79
CA ARG A 29 -45.96 -12.02 17.64
C ARG A 29 -45.73 -12.45 19.10
N ALA A 30 -46.54 -13.36 19.61
CA ALA A 30 -46.38 -13.88 20.98
C ALA A 30 -45.07 -14.65 21.16
N LEU A 31 -44.54 -15.28 20.10
CA LEU A 31 -43.27 -16.03 20.11
C LEU A 31 -42.03 -15.14 19.94
N PHE A 32 -42.17 -13.92 19.44
CA PHE A 32 -41.05 -13.03 19.16
C PHE A 32 -40.18 -12.66 20.39
N PRO A 33 -40.73 -12.43 21.60
CA PRO A 33 -39.93 -12.19 22.80
C PRO A 33 -38.96 -13.34 23.11
N GLU A 34 -39.39 -14.59 22.91
CA GLU A 34 -38.55 -15.78 23.12
C GLU A 34 -37.42 -15.85 22.08
N LEU A 35 -37.71 -15.56 20.81
CA LEU A 35 -36.71 -15.46 19.75
C LEU A 35 -35.71 -14.31 20.00
N ARG A 36 -36.16 -13.19 20.56
CA ARG A 36 -35.28 -12.08 20.95
C ARG A 36 -34.39 -12.45 22.14
N ALA A 37 -34.93 -13.19 23.10
CA ALA A 37 -34.15 -13.73 24.22
C ALA A 37 -33.09 -14.71 23.72
N LEU A 38 -33.47 -15.65 22.83
CA LEU A 38 -32.53 -16.57 22.21
C LEU A 38 -31.49 -15.84 21.35
N ARG A 39 -31.88 -14.81 20.59
CA ARG A 39 -30.91 -13.99 19.86
C ARG A 39 -29.92 -13.32 20.81
N LYS A 40 -30.38 -12.83 21.97
CA LYS A 40 -29.50 -12.24 22.99
C LYS A 40 -28.55 -13.29 23.58
N GLU A 41 -29.05 -14.49 23.85
CA GLU A 41 -28.28 -15.67 24.28
C GLU A 41 -27.22 -16.04 23.23
N LEU A 42 -27.61 -16.29 21.98
CA LEU A 42 -26.69 -16.67 20.91
C LEU A 42 -25.70 -15.55 20.55
N ARG A 43 -26.10 -14.28 20.66
CA ARG A 43 -25.18 -13.14 20.42
C ARG A 43 -24.14 -13.00 21.51
N ALA A 44 -24.45 -13.44 22.73
CA ALA A 44 -23.47 -13.59 23.78
C ALA A 44 -22.49 -14.72 23.46
N ASP A 45 -22.77 -15.64 22.51
CA ASP A 45 -21.86 -16.69 22.06
C ASP A 45 -21.87 -17.01 20.54
N GLN A 46 -21.71 -15.97 19.70
CA GLN A 46 -22.12 -16.04 18.28
C GLN A 46 -21.29 -16.96 17.37
N TRP A 47 -20.11 -17.42 17.81
CA TRP A 47 -19.22 -18.22 16.97
C TRP A 47 -19.27 -19.72 17.25
N THR A 48 -19.97 -20.19 18.30
CA THR A 48 -20.04 -21.62 18.67
C THR A 48 -20.66 -22.45 17.54
N SER A 49 -20.38 -23.75 17.50
CA SER A 49 -21.04 -24.65 16.53
C SER A 49 -22.56 -24.68 16.69
N GLU A 50 -23.06 -24.46 17.90
CA GLU A 50 -24.49 -24.42 18.21
C GLU A 50 -25.13 -23.12 17.72
N SER A 51 -24.53 -21.97 17.99
CA SER A 51 -24.97 -20.68 17.46
C SER A 51 -24.95 -20.66 15.94
N ARG A 52 -23.84 -21.11 15.31
CA ARG A 52 -23.73 -21.22 13.84
C ARG A 52 -24.84 -22.07 13.23
N ARG A 53 -25.20 -23.17 13.90
CA ARG A 53 -26.28 -24.05 13.48
C ARG A 53 -27.65 -23.39 13.66
N ALA A 54 -27.86 -22.69 14.77
CA ALA A 54 -29.14 -22.07 15.10
C ALA A 54 -29.44 -20.77 14.33
N TYR A 55 -28.41 -19.98 13.97
CA TYR A 55 -28.57 -18.65 13.36
C TYR A 55 -29.44 -18.63 12.09
N PRO A 56 -29.28 -19.53 11.10
CA PRO A 56 -30.16 -19.55 9.94
C PRO A 56 -31.64 -19.77 10.30
N ALA A 57 -31.91 -20.69 11.22
CA ALA A 57 -33.27 -20.98 11.68
C ALA A 57 -33.86 -19.83 12.52
N LEU A 58 -33.03 -19.20 13.37
CA LEU A 58 -33.39 -18.01 14.15
C LEU A 58 -33.65 -16.80 13.25
N HIS A 59 -32.85 -16.63 12.20
CA HIS A 59 -32.99 -15.55 11.22
C HIS A 59 -34.36 -15.65 10.53
N ALA A 60 -34.73 -16.84 10.06
CA ALA A 60 -36.03 -17.12 9.46
C ALA A 60 -37.20 -16.94 10.45
N ALA A 61 -37.11 -17.56 11.64
CA ALA A 61 -38.16 -17.46 12.66
C ALA A 61 -38.41 -16.02 13.10
N GLY A 62 -37.34 -15.25 13.37
CA GLY A 62 -37.46 -13.86 13.79
C GLY A 62 -38.01 -12.95 12.70
N ALA A 63 -37.71 -13.22 11.42
CA ALA A 63 -38.32 -12.52 10.30
C ALA A 63 -39.82 -12.80 10.19
N ALA A 64 -40.26 -14.05 10.39
CA ALA A 64 -41.67 -14.44 10.39
C ALA A 64 -42.48 -13.79 11.52
N CYS A 65 -41.88 -13.80 12.72
CA CYS A 65 -42.55 -13.47 13.99
C CYS A 65 -42.64 -11.97 14.28
N GLN A 66 -41.83 -11.15 13.60
CA GLN A 66 -41.88 -9.71 13.74
C GLN A 66 -42.94 -9.11 12.79
N THR A 67 -43.83 -8.28 13.33
CA THR A 67 -44.98 -7.74 12.59
C THR A 67 -44.72 -6.36 11.98
N GLY A 68 -43.77 -5.59 12.53
CA GLY A 68 -43.44 -4.24 12.03
C GLY A 68 -42.37 -4.24 10.95
N ALA A 69 -42.60 -3.55 9.83
CA ALA A 69 -41.66 -3.48 8.71
C ALA A 69 -40.27 -2.97 9.13
N ALA A 70 -40.20 -1.90 9.92
CA ALA A 70 -38.93 -1.39 10.46
C ALA A 70 -38.22 -2.40 11.39
N GLY A 71 -38.99 -3.17 12.15
CA GLY A 71 -38.46 -4.23 13.02
C GLY A 71 -37.88 -5.38 12.22
N VAL A 72 -38.56 -5.81 11.16
CA VAL A 72 -38.10 -6.87 10.26
C VAL A 72 -36.85 -6.44 9.51
N ALA A 73 -36.84 -5.23 8.93
CA ALA A 73 -35.64 -4.72 8.25
C ALA A 73 -34.43 -4.63 9.19
N SER A 74 -34.63 -4.19 10.43
CA SER A 74 -33.57 -4.14 11.45
C SER A 74 -33.12 -5.53 11.92
N TRP A 75 -34.00 -6.53 11.86
CA TRP A 75 -33.67 -7.92 12.16
C TRP A 75 -32.83 -8.54 11.05
N LEU A 76 -33.30 -8.40 9.80
CA LEU A 76 -32.67 -8.97 8.61
C LEU A 76 -31.28 -8.37 8.34
N ALA A 77 -31.12 -7.07 8.55
CA ALA A 77 -29.87 -6.36 8.31
C ALA A 77 -28.94 -6.30 9.53
N ALA A 78 -29.20 -7.08 10.58
CA ALA A 78 -28.41 -7.00 11.78
C ALA A 78 -27.01 -7.59 11.60
N ALA A 79 -26.01 -6.98 12.25
CA ALA A 79 -24.60 -7.36 12.14
C ALA A 79 -24.32 -8.83 12.52
N ASP A 80 -25.08 -9.40 13.45
CA ASP A 80 -24.99 -10.82 13.85
C ASP A 80 -25.54 -11.78 12.78
N MET A 81 -26.55 -11.34 12.01
CA MET A 81 -27.16 -12.17 10.95
C MET A 81 -26.31 -12.26 9.68
N ARG A 82 -25.32 -11.38 9.51
CA ARG A 82 -24.43 -11.32 8.33
C ARG A 82 -23.56 -12.57 8.16
N TRP A 83 -23.20 -13.25 9.25
CA TRP A 83 -22.21 -14.34 9.20
C TRP A 83 -22.82 -15.68 8.76
N TRP A 84 -24.04 -15.96 9.22
CA TRP A 84 -24.75 -17.24 8.98
C TRP A 84 -26.23 -16.98 8.67
N PRO A 85 -26.54 -16.24 7.59
CA PRO A 85 -27.93 -15.91 7.27
C PRO A 85 -28.71 -17.15 6.82
N ALA A 86 -30.02 -17.15 7.08
CA ALA A 86 -30.96 -17.98 6.30
C ALA A 86 -30.81 -17.72 4.80
N SER A 87 -31.10 -18.72 3.97
CA SER A 87 -31.08 -18.53 2.52
C SER A 87 -32.16 -17.51 2.10
N PRO A 88 -31.91 -16.69 1.06
CA PRO A 88 -32.89 -15.72 0.58
C PRO A 88 -34.24 -16.34 0.23
N GLY A 89 -34.24 -17.55 -0.36
CA GLY A 89 -35.47 -18.27 -0.69
C GLY A 89 -36.35 -18.58 0.53
N VAL A 90 -35.75 -18.99 1.64
CA VAL A 90 -36.49 -19.24 2.89
C VAL A 90 -37.06 -17.94 3.46
N LEU A 91 -36.30 -16.85 3.42
CA LEU A 91 -36.76 -15.56 3.93
C LEU A 91 -37.89 -14.96 3.08
N ILE A 92 -37.82 -15.14 1.76
CA ILE A 92 -38.88 -14.74 0.84
C ILE A 92 -40.15 -15.55 1.09
N ASP A 93 -40.02 -16.87 1.25
CA ASP A 93 -41.14 -17.78 1.53
C ASP A 93 -41.87 -17.39 2.82
N VAL A 94 -41.12 -17.25 3.91
CA VAL A 94 -41.66 -16.89 5.24
C VAL A 94 -42.31 -15.50 5.29
N LEU A 95 -41.83 -14.56 4.46
CA LEU A 95 -42.39 -13.22 4.37
C LEU A 95 -43.49 -13.12 3.29
N GLY A 96 -43.66 -14.13 2.45
CA GLY A 96 -44.46 -14.08 1.22
C GLY A 96 -45.94 -13.78 1.43
N ASP A 97 -46.50 -14.20 2.57
CA ASP A 97 -47.92 -14.00 2.91
C ASP A 97 -48.26 -12.57 3.39
N ARG A 98 -47.24 -11.70 3.55
CA ARG A 98 -47.43 -10.33 4.05
C ARG A 98 -48.03 -9.42 2.98
N ALA A 99 -48.75 -8.39 3.42
CA ALA A 99 -49.35 -7.42 2.51
C ALA A 99 -48.28 -6.75 1.60
N PRO A 100 -48.55 -6.55 0.29
CA PRO A 100 -47.56 -6.00 -0.64
C PRO A 100 -46.94 -4.66 -0.21
N ALA A 101 -47.76 -3.73 0.30
CA ALA A 101 -47.28 -2.43 0.79
C ALA A 101 -46.28 -2.56 1.95
N TRP A 102 -46.47 -3.55 2.83
CA TRP A 102 -45.57 -3.83 3.95
C TRP A 102 -44.24 -4.42 3.47
N LEU A 103 -44.29 -5.36 2.50
CA LEU A 103 -43.09 -5.94 1.89
C LEU A 103 -42.27 -4.86 1.18
N GLY A 104 -42.94 -3.91 0.53
CA GLY A 104 -42.31 -2.75 -0.10
C GLY A 104 -41.57 -1.86 0.89
N ASP A 105 -42.14 -1.58 2.07
CA ASP A 105 -41.49 -0.81 3.14
C ASP A 105 -40.25 -1.56 3.69
N VAL A 106 -40.35 -2.88 3.91
CA VAL A 106 -39.21 -3.70 4.34
C VAL A 106 -38.07 -3.66 3.30
N ALA A 107 -38.39 -3.83 2.01
CA ALA A 107 -37.40 -3.81 0.94
C ALA A 107 -36.62 -2.49 0.90
N HIS A 108 -37.30 -1.35 0.99
CA HIS A 108 -36.65 -0.02 1.01
C HIS A 108 -35.76 0.16 2.25
N ARG A 109 -36.26 -0.19 3.44
CA ARG A 109 -35.49 -0.04 4.69
C ARG A 109 -34.25 -0.92 4.77
N ILE A 110 -34.29 -2.09 4.13
CA ILE A 110 -33.11 -2.95 4.01
C ILE A 110 -32.13 -2.35 3.01
N ALA A 111 -32.62 -1.85 1.88
CA ALA A 111 -31.80 -1.22 0.86
C ALA A 111 -31.12 0.07 1.36
N GLU A 112 -31.73 0.81 2.29
CA GLU A 112 -31.15 1.98 2.97
C GLU A 112 -29.97 1.66 3.90
N ARG A 113 -29.71 0.37 4.19
CA ARG A 113 -28.58 -0.04 5.03
C ARG A 113 -27.26 0.09 4.26
N PRO A 114 -26.14 0.35 4.95
CA PRO A 114 -24.85 0.43 4.28
C PRO A 114 -24.50 -0.93 3.64
N PRO A 115 -23.74 -0.96 2.53
CA PRO A 115 -23.32 -2.21 1.87
C PRO A 115 -22.59 -3.20 2.81
N THR A 116 -21.99 -2.68 3.88
CA THR A 116 -21.33 -3.47 4.95
C THR A 116 -22.30 -4.36 5.74
N ALA A 117 -23.61 -4.11 5.70
CA ALA A 117 -24.63 -5.00 6.24
C ALA A 117 -24.71 -6.34 5.49
N ARG A 118 -24.25 -6.38 4.23
CA ARG A 118 -24.19 -7.58 3.36
C ARG A 118 -25.52 -8.34 3.26
N VAL A 119 -26.63 -7.61 3.17
CA VAL A 119 -27.91 -8.25 2.92
C VAL A 119 -27.95 -8.75 1.46
N PRO A 120 -28.30 -10.02 1.19
CA PRO A 120 -28.28 -10.57 -0.16
C PRO A 120 -29.22 -9.82 -1.12
N TYR A 121 -28.75 -9.58 -2.34
CA TYR A 121 -29.54 -8.93 -3.39
C TYR A 121 -30.80 -9.73 -3.73
N GLU A 122 -30.72 -11.06 -3.76
CA GLU A 122 -31.83 -11.95 -4.09
C GLU A 122 -33.02 -11.75 -3.15
N LEU A 123 -32.74 -11.49 -1.86
CA LEU A 123 -33.77 -11.18 -0.87
C LEU A 123 -34.44 -9.85 -1.19
N MET A 124 -33.66 -8.79 -1.38
CA MET A 124 -34.20 -7.46 -1.68
C MET A 124 -35.00 -7.47 -2.99
N ALA A 125 -34.47 -8.09 -4.05
CA ALA A 125 -35.15 -8.23 -5.34
C ALA A 125 -36.41 -9.11 -5.26
N GLY A 126 -36.39 -10.18 -4.46
CA GLY A 126 -37.58 -11.01 -4.19
C GLY A 126 -38.70 -10.24 -3.51
N LEU A 127 -38.37 -9.44 -2.49
CA LEU A 127 -39.34 -8.59 -1.79
C LEU A 127 -39.90 -7.49 -2.71
N VAL A 128 -39.06 -6.86 -3.54
CA VAL A 128 -39.51 -5.89 -4.56
C VAL A 128 -40.50 -6.56 -5.52
N ARG A 129 -40.19 -7.78 -6.00
CA ARG A 129 -41.06 -8.54 -6.91
C ARG A 129 -42.41 -8.89 -6.30
N LEU A 130 -42.44 -9.35 -5.05
CA LEU A 130 -43.68 -9.71 -4.35
C LEU A 130 -44.53 -8.48 -3.98
N SER A 131 -43.89 -7.37 -3.64
CA SER A 131 -44.57 -6.13 -3.26
C SER A 131 -45.05 -5.29 -4.45
N GLY A 132 -44.40 -5.42 -5.61
CA GLY A 132 -44.62 -4.53 -6.75
C GLY A 132 -44.20 -3.08 -6.50
N CYS A 133 -43.37 -2.82 -5.47
CA CYS A 133 -42.93 -1.46 -5.14
C CYS A 133 -41.89 -0.94 -6.15
N HIS A 134 -41.61 0.37 -6.10
CA HIS A 134 -40.51 0.92 -6.87
C HIS A 134 -39.18 0.31 -6.42
N VAL A 135 -38.33 -0.04 -7.39
CA VAL A 135 -36.99 -0.57 -7.11
C VAL A 135 -36.15 0.48 -6.35
N PRO A 136 -35.51 0.10 -5.24
CA PRO A 136 -34.55 0.96 -4.55
C PRO A 136 -33.34 1.28 -5.42
N THR A 137 -32.84 2.51 -5.31
CA THR A 137 -31.63 2.99 -6.02
C THR A 137 -30.51 3.36 -5.05
N THR A 138 -30.54 2.79 -3.85
CA THR A 138 -29.51 2.99 -2.83
C THR A 138 -28.23 2.25 -3.18
N GLU A 139 -27.11 2.70 -2.63
CA GLU A 139 -25.78 2.11 -2.86
C GLU A 139 -25.77 0.60 -2.63
N ALA A 140 -26.30 0.09 -1.50
CA ALA A 140 -26.31 -1.34 -1.21
C ALA A 140 -27.12 -2.17 -2.24
N TYR A 141 -28.23 -1.62 -2.75
CA TYR A 141 -29.05 -2.29 -3.75
C TYR A 141 -28.32 -2.36 -5.09
N VAL A 142 -27.72 -1.24 -5.53
CA VAL A 142 -26.99 -1.15 -6.80
C VAL A 142 -25.74 -2.03 -6.78
N HIS A 143 -24.97 -2.04 -5.69
CA HIS A 143 -23.84 -2.95 -5.53
C HIS A 143 -24.27 -4.42 -5.62
N GLY A 144 -25.33 -4.80 -4.89
CA GLY A 144 -25.87 -6.15 -4.93
C GLY A 144 -26.36 -6.55 -6.32
N TRP A 145 -27.00 -5.63 -7.05
CA TRP A 145 -27.45 -5.85 -8.43
C TRP A 145 -26.28 -6.12 -9.38
N VAL A 146 -25.23 -5.28 -9.33
CA VAL A 146 -24.04 -5.44 -10.17
C VAL A 146 -23.36 -6.79 -9.92
N GLU A 147 -23.22 -7.17 -8.64
CA GLU A 147 -22.66 -8.46 -8.26
C GLU A 147 -23.53 -9.63 -8.72
N HIS A 148 -24.84 -9.54 -8.58
CA HIS A 148 -25.76 -10.57 -9.00
C HIS A 148 -25.70 -10.80 -10.52
N ILE A 149 -25.72 -9.74 -11.32
CA ILE A 149 -25.58 -9.83 -12.78
C ILE A 149 -24.20 -10.39 -13.16
N GLY A 150 -23.15 -10.04 -12.43
CA GLY A 150 -21.75 -10.43 -12.69
C GLY A 150 -21.31 -11.82 -12.22
N HIS A 151 -21.81 -12.32 -11.09
CA HIS A 151 -21.29 -13.51 -10.40
C HIS A 151 -22.17 -14.76 -10.48
N VAL A 152 -23.40 -14.69 -11.02
CA VAL A 152 -24.21 -15.89 -11.24
C VAL A 152 -23.61 -16.68 -12.41
N TRP A 153 -22.64 -17.55 -12.13
CA TRP A 153 -22.10 -18.55 -13.07
C TRP A 153 -23.06 -19.73 -13.23
N GLN A 154 -24.35 -19.47 -13.47
CA GLN A 154 -25.27 -20.48 -13.96
C GLN A 154 -25.32 -20.45 -15.49
N ARG A 155 -25.20 -21.64 -16.09
CA ARG A 155 -25.34 -22.01 -17.51
C ARG A 155 -25.51 -20.85 -18.51
N GLY A 156 -24.42 -20.50 -19.21
CA GLY A 156 -24.45 -20.08 -20.61
C GLY A 156 -24.90 -18.65 -20.98
N ASP A 157 -25.56 -17.89 -20.11
CA ASP A 157 -26.11 -16.57 -20.48
C ASP A 157 -25.14 -15.41 -20.25
N THR A 158 -25.08 -14.47 -21.20
CA THR A 158 -24.19 -13.29 -21.18
C THR A 158 -24.71 -12.17 -20.29
N VAL A 159 -23.84 -11.23 -19.88
CA VAL A 159 -24.25 -10.04 -19.09
C VAL A 159 -25.33 -9.25 -19.82
N LEU A 160 -25.19 -9.06 -21.13
CA LEU A 160 -26.20 -8.43 -21.97
C LEU A 160 -27.55 -9.15 -21.91
N ALA A 161 -27.57 -10.49 -22.02
CA ALA A 161 -28.81 -11.27 -21.97
C ALA A 161 -29.51 -11.10 -20.62
N ARG A 162 -28.76 -11.05 -19.52
CA ARG A 162 -29.32 -10.85 -18.17
C ARG A 162 -29.88 -9.46 -17.98
N LEU A 163 -29.16 -8.43 -18.44
CA LEU A 163 -29.63 -7.05 -18.38
C LEU A 163 -30.92 -6.85 -19.19
N ARG A 164 -31.05 -7.49 -20.36
CA ARG A 164 -32.30 -7.47 -21.15
C ARG A 164 -33.50 -8.05 -20.40
N MET A 165 -33.27 -9.03 -19.53
CA MET A 165 -34.34 -9.65 -18.76
C MET A 165 -34.73 -8.86 -17.51
N ASP A 166 -33.98 -7.80 -17.16
CA ASP A 166 -34.23 -7.00 -15.97
C ASP A 166 -35.32 -5.93 -16.24
N PRO A 167 -36.51 -6.01 -15.61
CA PRO A 167 -37.59 -5.04 -15.79
C PRO A 167 -37.25 -3.65 -15.23
N HIS A 168 -36.18 -3.53 -14.44
CA HIS A 168 -35.76 -2.30 -13.78
C HIS A 168 -34.46 -1.71 -14.35
N LEU A 169 -33.99 -2.27 -15.48
CA LEU A 169 -32.73 -1.93 -16.14
C LEU A 169 -32.47 -0.42 -16.24
N ALA A 170 -33.40 0.35 -16.80
CA ALA A 170 -33.17 1.79 -17.02
C ALA A 170 -32.93 2.56 -15.72
N ARG A 171 -33.70 2.25 -14.68
CA ARG A 171 -33.61 2.92 -13.37
C ARG A 171 -32.35 2.52 -12.60
N LEU A 172 -31.99 1.24 -12.62
CA LEU A 172 -30.78 0.75 -11.97
C LEU A 172 -29.50 1.20 -12.69
N THR A 173 -29.56 1.34 -14.03
CA THR A 173 -28.45 1.90 -14.82
C THR A 173 -28.23 3.37 -14.48
N ALA A 174 -29.29 4.17 -14.35
CA ALA A 174 -29.14 5.56 -13.90
C ALA A 174 -28.49 5.65 -12.51
N ALA A 175 -28.95 4.82 -11.57
CA ALA A 175 -28.38 4.76 -10.23
C ALA A 175 -26.92 4.26 -10.21
N LEU A 176 -26.52 3.39 -11.16
CA LEU A 176 -25.14 2.93 -11.32
C LEU A 176 -24.18 4.08 -11.64
N PHE A 177 -24.59 5.06 -12.44
CA PHE A 177 -23.77 6.27 -12.71
C PHE A 177 -23.73 7.25 -11.53
N GLU A 178 -24.68 7.17 -10.60
CA GLU A 178 -24.72 7.99 -9.39
C GLU A 178 -23.93 7.36 -8.23
N THR A 179 -23.72 6.04 -8.26
CA THR A 179 -23.07 5.28 -7.19
C THR A 179 -21.54 5.45 -7.21
N ASN A 180 -20.96 5.78 -6.05
CA ASN A 180 -19.52 5.90 -5.88
C ASN A 180 -18.86 4.51 -5.75
N ASP A 181 -17.57 4.40 -6.09
CA ASP A 181 -16.71 3.21 -5.89
C ASP A 181 -17.24 1.88 -6.48
N ILE A 182 -18.11 1.95 -7.51
CA ILE A 182 -18.68 0.78 -8.17
C ILE A 182 -17.73 0.15 -9.20
N GLY A 183 -16.77 0.91 -9.72
CA GLY A 183 -15.90 0.50 -10.82
C GLY A 183 -14.98 -0.66 -10.46
N GLY A 184 -14.60 -0.82 -9.19
CA GLY A 184 -13.84 -1.99 -8.72
C GLY A 184 -14.57 -3.33 -8.95
N ARG A 185 -15.91 -3.34 -8.80
CA ARG A 185 -16.74 -4.54 -8.99
C ARG A 185 -17.02 -4.80 -10.47
N LEU A 186 -17.22 -3.74 -11.25
CA LEU A 186 -17.36 -3.83 -12.72
C LEU A 186 -16.06 -4.29 -13.39
N ALA A 187 -14.89 -3.88 -12.87
CA ALA A 187 -13.59 -4.28 -13.41
C ALA A 187 -13.28 -5.77 -13.23
N TRP A 188 -13.76 -6.41 -12.15
CA TRP A 188 -13.59 -7.85 -11.91
C TRP A 188 -14.37 -8.73 -12.89
N THR A 189 -15.40 -8.18 -13.54
CA THR A 189 -16.24 -8.86 -14.54
C THR A 189 -15.87 -8.48 -15.99
N ALA A 190 -14.84 -7.64 -16.18
CA ALA A 190 -14.46 -7.05 -17.46
C ALA A 190 -13.60 -7.98 -18.33
N GLY A 191 -14.19 -9.04 -18.88
CA GLY A 191 -13.72 -9.64 -20.13
C GLY A 191 -14.09 -8.77 -21.35
N GLU A 192 -13.48 -9.00 -22.51
CA GLU A 192 -13.94 -8.45 -23.80
C GLU A 192 -15.15 -9.27 -24.32
N GLY A 193 -16.09 -8.65 -25.04
CA GLY A 193 -17.26 -9.31 -25.64
C GLY A 193 -18.57 -9.15 -24.84
N PRO A 194 -19.62 -9.95 -25.15
CA PRO A 194 -20.99 -9.76 -24.63
C PRO A 194 -21.17 -9.96 -23.12
N ASN A 195 -20.10 -10.37 -22.42
CA ASN A 195 -20.00 -10.46 -20.97
C ASN A 195 -19.46 -9.17 -20.32
N SER A 196 -19.10 -8.17 -21.12
CA SER A 196 -18.63 -6.86 -20.66
C SER A 196 -19.81 -5.95 -20.35
N TRP A 197 -19.85 -5.38 -19.14
CA TRP A 197 -20.79 -4.32 -18.79
C TRP A 197 -20.73 -3.12 -19.73
N ASN A 198 -19.53 -2.77 -20.21
CA ASN A 198 -19.33 -1.61 -21.08
C ASN A 198 -20.01 -1.81 -22.44
N GLU A 199 -19.80 -2.97 -23.05
CA GLU A 199 -20.41 -3.32 -24.34
C GLU A 199 -21.92 -3.56 -24.20
N ALA A 200 -22.35 -4.19 -23.11
CA ALA A 200 -23.76 -4.46 -22.87
C ALA A 200 -24.58 -3.17 -22.74
N ILE A 201 -24.13 -2.20 -21.93
CA ILE A 201 -24.81 -0.90 -21.80
C ILE A 201 -24.80 -0.13 -23.11
N ALA A 202 -23.68 -0.13 -23.85
CA ALA A 202 -23.60 0.52 -25.15
C ALA A 202 -24.57 -0.09 -26.18
N GLN A 203 -24.65 -1.42 -26.22
CA GLN A 203 -25.58 -2.13 -27.10
C GLN A 203 -27.04 -1.86 -26.72
N LEU A 204 -27.39 -1.91 -25.43
CA LEU A 204 -28.74 -1.59 -24.95
C LEU A 204 -29.16 -0.15 -25.25
N THR A 205 -28.19 0.77 -25.22
CA THR A 205 -28.39 2.17 -25.60
C THR A 205 -28.62 2.32 -27.10
N THR A 206 -27.88 1.57 -27.92
CA THR A 206 -28.03 1.57 -29.39
C THR A 206 -29.37 0.95 -29.81
N GLU A 207 -29.83 -0.09 -29.10
CA GLU A 207 -31.13 -0.74 -29.30
C GLU A 207 -32.32 0.12 -28.85
N GLY A 208 -32.07 1.26 -28.19
CA GLY A 208 -33.11 2.16 -27.67
C GLY A 208 -33.79 1.67 -26.38
N VAL A 209 -33.24 0.63 -25.74
CA VAL A 209 -33.73 0.14 -24.43
C VAL A 209 -33.34 1.12 -23.32
N LEU A 210 -32.16 1.74 -23.45
CA LEU A 210 -31.71 2.86 -22.61
C LEU A 210 -31.76 4.15 -23.43
N ASP A 211 -32.19 5.25 -22.81
CA ASP A 211 -32.18 6.56 -23.46
C ASP A 211 -30.73 7.01 -23.73
N ARG A 212 -30.43 7.30 -25.00
CA ARG A 212 -29.07 7.60 -25.44
C ARG A 212 -28.52 8.87 -24.82
N LYS A 213 -29.30 9.95 -24.81
CA LYS A 213 -28.87 11.23 -24.27
C LYS A 213 -28.60 11.11 -22.77
N ALA A 214 -29.56 10.58 -22.01
CA ALA A 214 -29.41 10.40 -20.56
C ALA A 214 -28.24 9.48 -20.20
N THR A 215 -27.97 8.44 -20.99
CA THR A 215 -26.84 7.52 -20.73
C THR A 215 -25.49 8.20 -20.98
N VAL A 216 -25.37 8.98 -22.05
CA VAL A 216 -24.16 9.75 -22.36
C VAL A 216 -23.92 10.81 -21.28
N ASP A 217 -24.95 11.60 -20.94
CA ASP A 217 -24.88 12.64 -19.91
C ASP A 217 -24.46 12.05 -18.56
N ALA A 218 -25.05 10.92 -18.16
CA ALA A 218 -24.74 10.27 -16.90
C ALA A 218 -23.31 9.70 -16.87
N CYS A 219 -22.84 9.14 -17.99
CA CYS A 219 -21.47 8.63 -18.11
C CYS A 219 -20.43 9.76 -18.02
N LEU A 220 -20.67 10.89 -18.68
CA LEU A 220 -19.82 12.08 -18.59
C LEU A 220 -19.84 12.68 -17.18
N ALA A 221 -21.02 12.85 -16.58
CA ALA A 221 -21.15 13.34 -15.22
C ALA A 221 -20.41 12.44 -14.20
N ARG A 222 -20.44 11.12 -14.39
CA ARG A 222 -19.70 10.17 -13.55
C ARG A 222 -18.18 10.37 -13.69
N LEU A 223 -17.67 10.58 -14.90
CA LEU A 223 -16.25 10.84 -15.13
C LEU A 223 -15.80 12.19 -14.55
N LEU A 224 -16.64 13.22 -14.66
CA LEU A 224 -16.39 14.56 -14.09
C LEU A 224 -16.35 14.55 -12.56
N ARG A 225 -17.17 13.71 -11.90
CA ARG A 225 -17.16 13.55 -10.44
C ARG A 225 -15.84 12.98 -9.90
N GLY A 226 -15.03 12.35 -10.76
CA GLY A 226 -13.78 11.69 -10.36
C GLY A 226 -13.99 10.39 -9.57
N GLY A 227 -12.93 9.86 -8.98
CA GLY A 227 -12.97 8.65 -8.14
C GLY A 227 -11.72 7.77 -8.27
N PRO A 228 -11.80 6.52 -7.78
CA PRO A 228 -10.70 5.56 -7.89
C PRO A 228 -10.32 5.26 -9.35
N ALA A 229 -9.09 4.79 -9.56
CA ALA A 229 -8.59 4.46 -10.90
C ALA A 229 -9.41 3.37 -11.63
N ALA A 230 -10.08 2.49 -10.88
CA ALA A 230 -10.96 1.47 -11.45
C ALA A 230 -12.19 2.10 -12.14
N ASP A 231 -12.82 3.08 -11.49
CA ASP A 231 -13.99 3.80 -12.01
C ASP A 231 -13.66 4.53 -13.30
N HIS A 232 -12.57 5.32 -13.31
CA HIS A 232 -12.12 6.01 -14.51
C HIS A 232 -11.93 5.06 -15.70
N ARG A 233 -11.39 3.86 -15.47
CA ARG A 233 -11.15 2.89 -16.53
C ARG A 233 -12.44 2.30 -17.09
N VAL A 234 -13.38 1.95 -16.21
CA VAL A 234 -14.65 1.31 -16.61
C VAL A 234 -15.53 2.32 -17.37
N PHE A 235 -15.77 3.50 -16.78
CA PHE A 235 -16.66 4.48 -17.40
C PHE A 235 -16.07 5.09 -18.68
N LEU A 236 -14.74 5.25 -18.78
CA LEU A 236 -14.11 5.66 -20.04
C LEU A 236 -14.32 4.62 -21.15
N ARG A 237 -14.18 3.33 -20.83
CA ARG A 237 -14.44 2.26 -21.81
C ARG A 237 -15.91 2.23 -22.23
N MET A 238 -16.82 2.45 -21.29
CA MET A 238 -18.25 2.54 -21.58
C MET A 238 -18.56 3.73 -22.50
N LEU A 239 -18.00 4.90 -22.23
CA LEU A 239 -18.13 6.08 -23.09
C LEU A 239 -17.58 5.83 -24.51
N GLN A 240 -16.44 5.15 -24.62
CA GLN A 240 -15.87 4.78 -25.90
C GLN A 240 -16.74 3.78 -26.67
N ALA A 241 -17.36 2.83 -25.97
CA ALA A 241 -18.27 1.85 -26.55
C ALA A 241 -19.59 2.47 -27.05
N LEU A 242 -20.06 3.58 -26.45
CA LEU A 242 -21.24 4.31 -26.90
C LEU A 242 -21.08 4.97 -28.28
N ASP A 243 -19.84 5.07 -28.77
CA ASP A 243 -19.45 5.69 -30.05
C ASP A 243 -20.20 7.01 -30.30
N LEU A 244 -19.91 8.02 -29.47
CA LEU A 244 -20.57 9.32 -29.57
C LEU A 244 -20.39 9.90 -30.97
N THR A 245 -21.51 10.35 -31.54
CA THR A 245 -21.56 11.07 -32.80
C THR A 245 -20.86 12.41 -32.67
N ARG A 246 -20.58 13.03 -33.82
CA ARG A 246 -19.94 14.34 -33.87
C ARG A 246 -20.78 15.44 -33.23
N GLU A 247 -22.09 15.39 -33.42
CA GLU A 247 -23.05 16.32 -32.82
C GLU A 247 -23.03 16.23 -31.29
N GLU A 248 -23.10 15.02 -30.75
CA GLU A 248 -23.05 14.75 -29.30
C GLU A 248 -21.72 15.25 -28.70
N ARG A 249 -20.59 14.99 -29.38
CA ARG A 249 -19.28 15.51 -28.91
C ARG A 249 -19.26 17.03 -28.83
N ARG A 250 -19.94 17.73 -29.74
CA ARG A 250 -20.01 19.20 -29.74
C ARG A 250 -20.91 19.74 -28.63
N GLU A 251 -22.04 19.09 -28.36
CA GLU A 251 -22.94 19.48 -27.27
C GLU A 251 -22.21 19.48 -25.90
N HIS A 252 -21.24 18.59 -25.74
CA HIS A 252 -20.45 18.41 -24.51
C HIS A 252 -19.08 19.11 -24.49
N ILE A 253 -18.83 20.16 -25.30
CA ILE A 253 -17.54 20.86 -25.31
C ILE A 253 -17.09 21.30 -23.90
N ALA A 254 -18.00 21.83 -23.10
CA ALA A 254 -17.68 22.26 -21.73
C ALA A 254 -17.23 21.09 -20.84
N ASP A 255 -17.89 19.94 -20.94
CA ASP A 255 -17.53 18.73 -20.18
C ASP A 255 -16.17 18.20 -20.61
N TRP A 256 -15.88 18.18 -21.92
CA TRP A 256 -14.56 17.77 -22.41
C TRP A 256 -13.45 18.71 -21.92
N LEU A 257 -13.70 20.02 -21.86
CA LEU A 257 -12.72 20.99 -21.38
C LEU A 257 -12.36 20.71 -19.91
N ALA A 258 -13.37 20.51 -19.07
CA ALA A 258 -13.19 20.13 -17.66
C ALA A 258 -12.45 18.79 -17.51
N LEU A 259 -12.82 17.77 -18.31
CA LEU A 259 -12.16 16.47 -18.28
C LEU A 259 -10.69 16.54 -18.74
N ALA A 260 -10.36 17.38 -19.72
CA ALA A 260 -8.99 17.56 -20.17
C ALA A 260 -8.11 18.26 -19.11
N ALA A 261 -8.70 19.18 -18.35
CA ALA A 261 -8.03 19.92 -17.29
C ALA A 261 -7.74 19.04 -16.06
N ASP A 262 -8.76 18.40 -15.49
CA ASP A 262 -8.69 17.87 -14.12
C ASP A 262 -8.81 16.34 -14.01
N ALA A 263 -9.27 15.64 -15.06
CA ALA A 263 -9.50 14.21 -14.94
C ALA A 263 -8.18 13.40 -14.88
N ALA A 264 -8.31 12.12 -14.49
CA ALA A 264 -7.19 11.19 -14.54
C ALA A 264 -6.60 11.07 -15.96
N SER A 265 -5.29 10.80 -16.04
CA SER A 265 -4.49 10.85 -17.27
C SER A 265 -5.14 10.22 -18.52
N VAL A 266 -5.74 9.04 -18.38
CA VAL A 266 -6.37 8.32 -19.50
C VAL A 266 -7.66 8.99 -19.99
N VAL A 267 -8.43 9.59 -19.08
CA VAL A 267 -9.67 10.31 -19.39
C VAL A 267 -9.33 11.66 -20.02
N ALA A 268 -8.38 12.38 -19.44
CA ALA A 268 -7.86 13.63 -19.98
C ALA A 268 -7.31 13.46 -21.41
N ALA A 269 -6.60 12.35 -21.68
CA ALA A 269 -6.13 12.03 -23.03
C ALA A 269 -7.25 11.83 -24.05
N HIS A 270 -8.33 11.17 -23.65
CA HIS A 270 -9.48 10.98 -24.52
C HIS A 270 -10.21 12.29 -24.78
N ALA A 271 -10.47 13.08 -23.73
CA ALA A 271 -11.10 14.39 -23.85
C ALA A 271 -10.29 15.35 -24.75
N GLN A 272 -8.96 15.41 -24.56
CA GLN A 272 -8.07 16.17 -25.42
C GLN A 272 -8.16 15.73 -26.88
N SER A 273 -8.25 14.41 -27.15
CA SER A 273 -8.38 13.91 -28.52
C SER A 273 -9.69 14.33 -29.18
N VAL A 274 -10.79 14.36 -28.42
CA VAL A 274 -12.10 14.82 -28.91
C VAL A 274 -12.05 16.32 -29.21
N LEU A 275 -11.55 17.13 -28.27
CA LEU A 275 -11.40 18.57 -28.43
C LEU A 275 -10.45 18.94 -29.57
N ALA A 276 -9.36 18.20 -29.75
CA ALA A 276 -8.43 18.40 -30.85
C ALA A 276 -9.11 18.27 -32.21
N SER A 277 -10.01 17.29 -32.37
CA SER A 277 -10.78 17.11 -33.61
C SER A 277 -11.74 18.29 -33.82
N LEU A 278 -12.47 18.70 -32.78
CA LEU A 278 -13.43 19.80 -32.85
C LEU A 278 -12.75 21.15 -33.14
N ALA A 279 -11.61 21.43 -32.49
CA ALA A 279 -10.83 22.64 -32.69
C ALA A 279 -10.27 22.75 -34.11
N LEU A 280 -9.79 21.65 -34.69
CA LEU A 280 -9.26 21.65 -36.06
C LEU A 280 -10.34 21.91 -37.11
N ASP A 281 -11.61 21.70 -36.77
CA ASP A 281 -12.76 21.96 -37.63
C ASP A 281 -13.40 23.34 -37.41
N GLY A 282 -12.90 24.11 -36.43
CA GLY A 282 -13.36 25.47 -36.13
C GLY A 282 -14.52 25.56 -35.13
N GLU A 283 -14.87 24.44 -34.48
CA GLU A 283 -15.99 24.36 -33.51
C GLU A 283 -15.57 24.80 -32.10
N VAL A 284 -14.28 24.96 -31.85
CA VAL A 284 -13.71 25.47 -30.58
C VAL A 284 -13.00 26.79 -30.88
N THR A 285 -13.34 27.85 -30.15
CA THR A 285 -12.74 29.17 -30.33
C THR A 285 -11.27 29.19 -29.89
N ALA A 286 -10.47 30.13 -30.43
CA ALA A 286 -9.07 30.29 -30.05
C ALA A 286 -8.92 30.56 -28.54
N ARG A 287 -9.81 31.37 -27.97
CA ARG A 287 -9.91 31.60 -26.52
C ARG A 287 -10.16 30.33 -25.71
N GLN A 288 -11.17 29.52 -26.06
CA GLN A 288 -11.43 28.25 -25.37
C GLN A 288 -10.25 27.28 -25.48
N LEU A 289 -9.59 27.26 -26.64
CA LEU A 289 -8.39 26.46 -26.84
C LEU A 289 -7.20 26.97 -26.00
N ALA A 290 -7.04 28.28 -25.84
CA ALA A 290 -6.04 28.89 -24.97
C ALA A 290 -6.29 28.58 -23.48
N GLU A 291 -7.54 28.75 -23.02
CA GLU A 291 -7.97 28.46 -21.64
C GLU A 291 -7.73 26.97 -21.30
N MET A 292 -8.14 26.04 -22.18
CA MET A 292 -7.84 24.62 -22.03
C MET A 292 -6.35 24.33 -21.99
N SER A 293 -5.58 24.99 -22.87
CA SER A 293 -4.15 24.77 -22.99
C SER A 293 -3.42 25.15 -21.72
N GLY A 294 -3.87 26.18 -21.00
CA GLY A 294 -3.27 26.54 -19.73
C GLY A 294 -3.30 25.37 -18.76
N ALA A 295 -4.49 24.81 -18.49
CA ALA A 295 -4.62 23.65 -17.62
C ALA A 295 -3.83 22.43 -18.13
N VAL A 296 -3.92 22.10 -19.43
CA VAL A 296 -3.27 20.91 -20.01
C VAL A 296 -1.74 21.02 -20.02
N LEU A 297 -1.16 22.22 -20.16
CA LEU A 297 0.30 22.41 -20.20
C LEU A 297 0.96 22.36 -18.81
N PHE A 298 0.21 22.62 -17.73
CA PHE A 298 0.68 22.40 -16.35
C PHE A 298 0.70 20.93 -15.94
N ARG A 299 0.07 20.05 -16.73
CA ARG A 299 0.02 18.61 -16.46
C ARG A 299 1.39 17.95 -16.59
N THR A 300 1.68 17.00 -15.71
CA THR A 300 2.97 16.25 -15.71
C THR A 300 3.09 15.26 -16.87
N GLU A 301 1.99 14.88 -17.52
CA GLU A 301 1.98 13.86 -18.55
C GLU A 301 2.47 14.36 -19.92
N LYS A 302 3.77 14.14 -20.19
CA LYS A 302 4.48 14.58 -21.41
C LYS A 302 3.75 14.31 -22.73
N LYS A 303 2.99 13.22 -22.84
CA LYS A 303 2.24 12.90 -24.07
C LYS A 303 1.10 13.89 -24.33
N LEU A 304 0.36 14.25 -23.29
CA LEU A 304 -0.73 15.24 -23.35
C LEU A 304 -0.19 16.61 -23.71
N VAL A 305 0.84 17.04 -22.98
CA VAL A 305 1.50 18.34 -23.20
C VAL A 305 2.03 18.46 -24.63
N ARG A 306 2.71 17.42 -25.15
CA ARG A 306 3.21 17.40 -26.53
C ARG A 306 2.07 17.41 -27.55
N ALA A 307 1.01 16.64 -27.33
CA ALA A 307 -0.17 16.65 -28.20
C ALA A 307 -0.82 18.04 -28.22
N GLN A 308 -0.84 18.74 -27.08
CA GLN A 308 -1.38 20.09 -26.95
C GLN A 308 -0.57 21.10 -27.75
N LEU A 309 0.76 21.09 -27.61
CA LEU A 309 1.65 21.97 -28.39
C LEU A 309 1.49 21.72 -29.90
N VAL A 310 1.30 20.47 -30.32
CA VAL A 310 1.03 20.13 -31.72
C VAL A 310 -0.33 20.68 -32.19
N LEU A 311 -1.38 20.55 -31.36
CA LEU A 311 -2.70 21.08 -31.65
C LEU A 311 -2.66 22.61 -31.81
N LEU A 312 -2.03 23.33 -30.87
CA LEU A 312 -1.85 24.77 -30.92
C LEU A 312 -1.12 25.20 -32.19
N GLY A 313 -0.02 24.53 -32.55
CA GLY A 313 0.70 24.82 -33.78
C GLY A 313 -0.13 24.58 -35.05
N LYS A 314 -0.99 23.55 -35.08
CA LYS A 314 -1.92 23.32 -36.19
C LYS A 314 -3.00 24.41 -36.26
N ALA A 315 -3.57 24.82 -35.12
CA ALA A 315 -4.57 25.87 -35.06
C ALA A 315 -4.03 27.21 -35.59
N ILE A 316 -2.84 27.65 -35.12
CA ILE A 316 -2.17 28.88 -35.59
C ILE A 316 -1.81 28.78 -37.09
N THR A 317 -1.49 27.59 -37.58
CA THR A 317 -1.19 27.39 -39.01
C THR A 317 -2.43 27.50 -39.88
N ARG A 318 -3.58 26.99 -39.40
CA ARG A 318 -4.87 27.06 -40.09
C ARG A 318 -5.42 28.48 -40.13
N ASP A 319 -5.37 29.19 -39.00
CA ASP A 319 -5.79 30.58 -38.88
C ASP A 319 -4.71 31.42 -38.18
N PRO A 320 -3.84 32.11 -38.95
CA PRO A 320 -2.80 32.97 -38.41
C PRO A 320 -3.30 34.08 -37.48
N GLY A 321 -4.57 34.50 -37.59
CA GLY A 321 -5.16 35.53 -36.72
C GLY A 321 -5.25 35.12 -35.26
N THR A 322 -5.23 33.81 -34.98
CA THR A 322 -5.26 33.25 -33.61
C THR A 322 -3.91 33.30 -32.89
N ALA A 323 -2.83 33.69 -33.57
CA ALA A 323 -1.47 33.69 -33.01
C ALA A 323 -1.36 34.57 -31.75
N GLY A 324 -2.04 35.72 -31.73
CA GLY A 324 -2.03 36.64 -30.58
C GLY A 324 -2.63 36.02 -29.30
N GLU A 325 -3.66 35.19 -29.43
CA GLU A 325 -4.31 34.53 -28.30
C GLU A 325 -3.62 33.21 -27.90
N LEU A 326 -3.11 32.44 -28.87
CA LEU A 326 -2.58 31.10 -28.63
C LEU A 326 -1.09 31.08 -28.23
N LEU A 327 -0.28 32.05 -28.65
CA LEU A 327 1.14 32.07 -28.31
C LEU A 327 1.42 32.29 -26.81
N PRO A 328 0.71 33.19 -26.10
CA PRO A 328 0.79 33.27 -24.64
C PRO A 328 0.52 31.93 -23.96
N ALA A 329 -0.50 31.19 -24.41
CA ALA A 329 -0.78 29.85 -23.90
C ALA A 329 0.37 28.86 -24.14
N VAL A 330 1.02 28.91 -25.31
CA VAL A 330 2.24 28.09 -25.58
C VAL A 330 3.36 28.41 -24.61
N ALA A 331 3.57 29.69 -24.27
CA ALA A 331 4.65 30.12 -23.39
C ALA A 331 4.49 29.66 -21.93
N GLN A 332 3.27 29.30 -21.49
CA GLN A 332 3.07 28.67 -20.19
C GLN A 332 3.84 27.35 -20.04
N ALA A 333 4.17 26.67 -21.16
CA ALA A 333 5.02 25.48 -21.15
C ALA A 333 6.52 25.76 -20.91
N PHE A 334 6.95 27.02 -20.82
CA PHE A 334 8.35 27.37 -20.52
C PHE A 334 8.76 27.00 -19.09
N GLY A 335 7.82 27.03 -18.13
CA GLY A 335 8.05 26.58 -16.75
C GLY A 335 7.93 25.07 -16.53
N HIS A 336 7.71 24.28 -17.59
CA HIS A 336 7.54 22.84 -17.46
C HIS A 336 8.87 22.15 -17.08
N ALA A 337 8.85 21.18 -16.15
CA ALA A 337 10.06 20.51 -15.64
C ALA A 337 10.88 19.74 -16.71
N ASP A 338 10.24 19.31 -17.80
CA ASP A 338 10.89 18.64 -18.93
C ASP A 338 11.46 19.64 -19.96
N SER A 339 12.79 19.63 -20.16
CA SER A 339 13.48 20.51 -21.10
C SER A 339 13.11 20.31 -22.58
N GLU A 340 12.66 19.12 -23.00
CA GLU A 340 12.20 18.89 -24.38
C GLU A 340 10.82 19.51 -24.64
N VAL A 341 9.98 19.61 -23.59
CA VAL A 341 8.73 20.36 -23.67
C VAL A 341 9.03 21.84 -23.82
N GLN A 342 9.93 22.38 -22.99
CA GLN A 342 10.38 23.77 -23.09
C GLN A 342 10.94 24.09 -24.48
N GLU A 343 11.83 23.24 -25.01
CA GLU A 343 12.44 23.45 -26.34
C GLU A 343 11.39 23.41 -27.46
N ARG A 344 10.40 22.51 -27.37
CA ARG A 344 9.30 22.42 -28.34
C ARG A 344 8.41 23.65 -28.31
N ALA A 345 8.06 24.11 -27.11
CA ALA A 345 7.30 25.34 -26.94
C ALA A 345 8.06 26.52 -27.53
N LEU A 346 9.35 26.67 -27.23
CA LEU A 346 10.17 27.76 -27.75
C LEU A 346 10.25 27.73 -29.27
N LYS A 347 10.51 26.56 -29.88
CA LYS A 347 10.51 26.38 -31.34
C LYS A 347 9.17 26.77 -31.98
N LEU A 348 8.05 26.51 -31.30
CA LEU A 348 6.73 26.87 -31.78
C LEU A 348 6.52 28.39 -31.73
N VAL A 349 6.90 29.03 -30.62
CA VAL A 349 6.88 30.49 -30.48
C VAL A 349 7.76 31.13 -31.56
N GLU A 350 9.03 30.72 -31.70
CA GLU A 350 9.96 31.25 -32.70
C GLU A 350 9.40 31.19 -34.14
N ARG A 351 8.66 30.14 -34.46
CA ARG A 351 8.07 29.95 -35.79
C ARG A 351 6.91 30.90 -36.07
N HIS A 352 6.13 31.27 -35.06
CA HIS A 352 4.87 31.98 -35.22
C HIS A 352 4.84 33.38 -34.61
N VAL A 353 5.87 33.80 -33.85
CA VAL A 353 5.94 35.10 -33.17
C VAL A 353 5.76 36.30 -34.12
N LYS A 354 6.18 36.18 -35.39
CA LYS A 354 5.99 37.23 -36.41
C LYS A 354 4.53 37.41 -36.85
N LYS A 355 3.64 36.48 -36.48
CA LYS A 355 2.21 36.49 -36.83
C LYS A 355 1.33 37.10 -35.73
N ALA A 356 1.87 37.28 -34.52
CA ALA A 356 1.25 38.07 -33.47
C ALA A 356 1.82 39.49 -33.57
N ASP A 357 1.02 40.41 -34.10
CA ASP A 357 1.46 41.78 -34.44
C ASP A 357 1.17 42.81 -33.32
N THR A 358 1.17 42.35 -32.06
CA THR A 358 0.92 43.17 -30.87
C THR A 358 2.16 43.22 -29.97
N PRO A 359 2.66 44.42 -29.59
CA PRO A 359 3.78 44.60 -28.67
C PRO A 359 3.59 43.89 -27.32
N GLU A 360 2.36 43.88 -26.82
CA GLU A 360 1.99 43.32 -25.52
C GLU A 360 2.24 41.81 -25.45
N VAL A 361 1.91 41.07 -26.53
CA VAL A 361 2.15 39.63 -26.61
C VAL A 361 3.66 39.33 -26.64
N ARG A 362 4.47 40.18 -27.29
CA ARG A 362 5.93 39.97 -27.30
C ARG A 362 6.56 40.20 -25.93
N GLU A 363 6.08 41.19 -25.18
CA GLU A 363 6.52 41.45 -23.81
C GLU A 363 6.16 40.28 -22.88
N GLU A 364 4.93 39.77 -22.97
CA GLU A 364 4.49 38.60 -22.21
C GLU A 364 5.34 37.35 -22.53
N LEU A 365 5.62 37.09 -23.82
CA LEU A 365 6.49 35.99 -24.25
C LEU A 365 7.94 36.14 -23.74
N ALA A 366 8.46 37.37 -23.68
CA ALA A 366 9.79 37.66 -23.17
C ALA A 366 9.88 37.42 -21.65
N LEU A 367 8.87 37.85 -20.89
CA LEU A 367 8.78 37.60 -19.44
C LEU A 367 8.66 36.09 -19.15
N ALA A 368 7.84 35.37 -19.91
CA ALA A 368 7.71 33.92 -19.74
C ALA A 368 9.02 33.17 -20.02
N ALA A 369 9.89 33.70 -20.91
CA ALA A 369 11.15 33.06 -21.27
C ALA A 369 12.13 32.95 -20.10
N ASP A 370 11.95 33.71 -19.02
CA ASP A 370 12.76 33.59 -17.80
C ASP A 370 12.58 32.23 -17.12
N GLN A 371 11.45 31.56 -17.32
CA GLN A 371 11.20 30.22 -16.77
C GLN A 371 11.94 29.10 -17.51
N LEU A 372 12.53 29.38 -18.69
CA LEU A 372 13.31 28.41 -19.46
C LEU A 372 14.62 28.03 -18.75
N ILE A 373 15.09 26.81 -18.99
CA ILE A 373 16.45 26.40 -18.60
C ILE A 373 17.52 27.32 -19.24
N PRO A 374 18.71 27.49 -18.63
CA PRO A 374 19.70 28.49 -19.04
C PRO A 374 20.07 28.47 -20.53
N THR A 375 20.23 27.28 -21.11
CA THR A 375 20.58 27.11 -22.54
C THR A 375 19.47 27.60 -23.46
N LEU A 376 18.20 27.32 -23.14
CA LEU A 376 17.04 27.76 -23.91
C LEU A 376 16.73 29.24 -23.68
N ARG A 377 16.94 29.76 -22.46
CA ARG A 377 16.79 31.18 -22.14
C ARG A 377 17.73 32.04 -22.99
N LYS A 378 19.00 31.63 -23.13
CA LYS A 378 19.98 32.30 -24.01
C LYS A 378 19.53 32.30 -25.47
N ARG A 379 18.94 31.21 -25.94
CA ARG A 379 18.37 31.13 -27.30
C ARG A 379 17.15 32.03 -27.47
N ALA A 380 16.25 32.04 -26.48
CA ALA A 380 15.05 32.87 -26.47
C ALA A 380 15.37 34.36 -26.49
N ALA A 381 16.41 34.80 -25.78
CA ALA A 381 16.91 36.18 -25.81
C ALA A 381 17.21 36.65 -27.25
N GLY A 382 17.83 35.80 -28.06
CA GLY A 382 18.15 36.11 -29.46
C GLY A 382 16.95 36.12 -30.42
N SER A 383 15.86 35.40 -30.09
CA SER A 383 14.69 35.29 -30.97
C SER A 383 13.50 36.18 -30.56
N LEU A 384 13.39 36.53 -29.26
CA LEU A 384 12.33 37.36 -28.69
C LEU A 384 12.78 38.80 -28.39
N GLY A 385 14.09 39.08 -28.40
CA GLY A 385 14.64 40.44 -28.29
C GLY A 385 14.88 40.95 -26.85
N GLY A 386 14.89 40.07 -25.85
CA GLY A 386 15.20 40.41 -24.45
C GLY A 386 16.70 40.32 -24.13
N SER A 387 17.22 41.25 -23.32
CA SER A 387 18.59 41.16 -22.78
C SER A 387 18.62 40.14 -21.64
N PRO A 388 19.50 39.12 -21.65
CA PRO A 388 19.51 38.11 -20.60
C PRO A 388 19.90 38.76 -19.26
N VAL A 389 19.01 38.69 -18.27
CA VAL A 389 19.36 38.98 -16.89
C VAL A 389 20.34 37.88 -16.44
N LEU A 390 21.62 38.24 -16.38
CA LEU A 390 22.68 37.39 -15.83
C LEU A 390 22.50 37.34 -14.31
N LEU A 391 21.71 36.38 -13.82
CA LEU A 391 21.77 35.99 -12.42
C LEU A 391 23.12 35.31 -12.17
N GLU A 392 23.84 35.74 -11.13
CA GLU A 392 25.11 35.13 -10.70
C GLU A 392 24.94 33.61 -10.50
N PRO A 393 25.97 32.80 -10.82
CA PRO A 393 25.89 31.35 -10.64
C PRO A 393 25.77 31.03 -9.15
N VAL A 394 24.56 30.65 -8.74
CA VAL A 394 24.29 30.12 -7.40
C VAL A 394 25.04 28.80 -7.27
N VAL A 395 25.94 28.70 -6.28
CA VAL A 395 26.62 27.44 -5.94
C VAL A 395 25.54 26.42 -5.59
N TYR A 396 25.54 25.28 -6.27
CA TYR A 396 24.55 24.24 -6.02
C TYR A 396 24.76 23.66 -4.61
N GLU A 397 23.75 23.80 -3.77
CA GLU A 397 23.67 23.16 -2.46
C GLU A 397 22.67 22.01 -2.55
N GLU A 398 23.09 20.82 -2.14
CA GLU A 398 22.22 19.66 -2.17
C GLU A 398 21.24 19.70 -1.01
N VAL A 399 19.96 19.53 -1.32
CA VAL A 399 18.89 19.45 -0.31
C VAL A 399 18.56 17.98 -0.09
N LEU A 400 18.91 17.46 1.08
CA LEU A 400 18.55 16.12 1.55
C LEU A 400 17.56 16.24 2.72
N PRO A 401 16.72 15.22 2.96
CA PRO A 401 15.92 15.17 4.18
C PRO A 401 16.84 15.18 5.41
N PRO A 402 16.38 15.70 6.56
CA PRO A 402 17.14 15.60 7.80
C PRO A 402 17.40 14.13 8.13
N ALA A 403 18.62 13.82 8.58
CA ALA A 403 18.94 12.48 9.06
C ALA A 403 18.03 12.15 10.25
N PRO A 404 17.36 10.99 10.27
CA PRO A 404 16.51 10.57 11.37
C PRO A 404 17.30 10.54 12.68
N GLU A 405 16.83 11.29 13.68
CA GLU A 405 17.43 11.33 15.02
C GLU A 405 16.92 10.15 15.87
N PRO A 406 17.79 9.47 16.65
CA PRO A 406 17.36 8.43 17.56
C PRO A 406 16.39 8.96 18.61
N VAL A 407 15.16 8.45 18.61
CA VAL A 407 14.14 8.81 19.59
C VAL A 407 14.27 7.92 20.81
N TRP A 408 14.40 8.53 21.99
CA TRP A 408 14.42 7.82 23.27
C TRP A 408 13.07 7.17 23.54
N LEU A 409 13.10 5.92 23.98
CA LEU A 409 11.91 5.22 24.42
C LEU A 409 11.41 5.86 25.72
N ALA A 410 10.12 6.19 25.76
CA ALA A 410 9.49 6.64 27.00
C ALA A 410 9.49 5.49 28.03
N PRO A 411 9.56 5.78 29.34
CA PRO A 411 9.58 4.74 30.38
C PRO A 411 8.34 3.84 30.32
N ALA A 412 8.43 2.65 30.90
CA ALA A 412 7.28 1.75 31.02
C ALA A 412 6.10 2.43 31.77
N PRO A 413 4.84 2.10 31.45
CA PRO A 413 3.68 2.67 32.13
C PRO A 413 3.73 2.45 33.64
N GLU A 414 3.47 3.50 34.41
CA GLU A 414 3.67 3.49 35.87
C GLU A 414 2.50 2.83 36.60
N SER A 415 1.32 2.79 35.97
CA SER A 415 0.11 2.20 36.56
C SER A 415 -0.47 1.07 35.71
N ALA A 416 -1.17 0.15 36.36
CA ALA A 416 -1.89 -0.94 35.71
C ALA A 416 -2.95 -0.45 34.70
N VAL A 417 -3.55 0.72 34.95
CA VAL A 417 -4.54 1.35 34.05
C VAL A 417 -3.87 1.82 32.76
N GLU A 418 -2.73 2.50 32.86
CA GLU A 418 -1.98 2.92 31.67
C GLU A 418 -1.52 1.71 30.84
N VAL A 419 -1.06 0.62 31.49
CA VAL A 419 -0.75 -0.64 30.79
C VAL A 419 -1.98 -1.15 30.03
N ALA A 420 -3.16 -1.15 30.66
CA ALA A 420 -4.37 -1.63 30.02
C ALA A 420 -4.82 -0.74 28.85
N GLU A 421 -4.67 0.58 28.96
CA GLU A 421 -4.96 1.53 27.88
C GLU A 421 -4.02 1.31 26.68
N GLU A 422 -2.71 1.23 26.92
CA GLU A 422 -1.71 1.02 25.86
C GLU A 422 -1.87 -0.36 25.20
N VAL A 423 -2.04 -1.44 25.97
CA VAL A 423 -2.29 -2.78 25.43
C VAL A 423 -3.62 -2.82 24.66
N GLY A 424 -4.66 -2.16 25.16
CA GLY A 424 -5.94 -2.03 24.48
C GLY A 424 -5.83 -1.36 23.13
N ALA A 425 -5.08 -0.24 23.04
CA ALA A 425 -4.84 0.49 21.80
C ALA A 425 -4.04 -0.35 20.78
N LEU A 426 -2.96 -1.00 21.24
CA LEU A 426 -2.11 -1.84 20.38
C LEU A 426 -2.88 -3.00 19.75
N LEU A 427 -3.82 -3.60 20.49
CA LEU A 427 -4.65 -4.69 20.00
C LEU A 427 -5.75 -4.27 19.01
N VAL A 428 -5.97 -2.97 18.80
CA VAL A 428 -6.97 -2.43 17.85
C VAL A 428 -6.32 -1.93 16.57
N SER A 429 -5.19 -1.23 16.65
CA SER A 429 -4.62 -0.52 15.52
C SER A 429 -3.21 -0.94 15.10
N ASP A 430 -2.64 -1.99 15.70
CA ASP A 430 -1.24 -2.43 15.51
C ASP A 430 -0.26 -1.22 15.60
N GLY A 431 0.20 -0.88 16.81
CA GLY A 431 1.07 0.29 17.02
C GLY A 431 2.52 0.10 16.59
N ASP A 432 3.36 1.11 16.86
CA ASP A 432 4.79 1.06 16.56
C ASP A 432 5.60 0.19 17.54
N VAL A 433 6.86 -0.06 17.20
CA VAL A 433 7.79 -0.86 18.01
C VAL A 433 7.96 -0.28 19.42
N ALA A 434 8.02 1.05 19.53
CA ALA A 434 8.22 1.74 20.78
C ALA A 434 7.06 1.51 21.75
N ALA A 435 5.83 1.76 21.31
CA ALA A 435 4.62 1.52 22.08
C ALA A 435 4.50 0.05 22.47
N PHE A 436 4.80 -0.89 21.56
CA PHE A 436 4.78 -2.32 21.86
C PHE A 436 5.78 -2.72 22.95
N GLU A 437 7.04 -2.31 22.84
CA GLU A 437 8.09 -2.66 23.80
C GLU A 437 7.83 -2.02 25.18
N ARG A 438 7.34 -0.77 25.19
CA ARG A 438 6.93 -0.06 26.40
C ARG A 438 5.77 -0.77 27.11
N ALA A 439 4.72 -1.14 26.38
CA ALA A 439 3.57 -1.86 26.91
C ALA A 439 3.95 -3.27 27.42
N LEU A 440 4.83 -3.97 26.70
CA LEU A 440 5.34 -5.29 27.08
C LEU A 440 6.15 -5.23 28.39
N ASP A 441 7.05 -4.26 28.55
CA ASP A 441 7.81 -4.07 29.81
C ASP A 441 6.88 -3.69 30.98
N GLY A 442 5.90 -2.81 30.74
CA GLY A 442 4.87 -2.45 31.71
C GLY A 442 4.08 -3.67 32.19
N LEU A 443 3.58 -4.49 31.26
CA LEU A 443 2.84 -5.71 31.59
C LEU A 443 3.67 -6.64 32.48
N VAL A 444 4.96 -6.82 32.19
CA VAL A 444 5.86 -7.67 32.99
C VAL A 444 6.07 -7.11 34.40
N ARG A 445 6.38 -5.81 34.53
CA ARG A 445 6.57 -5.14 35.83
C ARG A 445 5.34 -5.27 36.73
N HIS A 446 4.16 -4.99 36.18
CA HIS A 446 2.92 -5.05 36.93
C HIS A 446 2.48 -6.48 37.24
N ALA A 447 2.80 -7.45 36.38
CA ALA A 447 2.58 -8.87 36.65
C ALA A 447 3.45 -9.39 37.80
N TYR A 448 4.64 -8.81 38.01
CA TYR A 448 5.52 -9.12 39.13
C TYR A 448 5.09 -8.45 40.44
N GLY A 449 4.80 -7.14 40.39
CA GLY A 449 4.54 -6.34 41.60
C GLY A 449 3.11 -6.41 42.12
N ALA A 450 2.11 -6.41 41.23
CA ALA A 450 0.70 -6.29 41.58
C ALA A 450 -0.24 -7.01 40.57
N PRO A 451 -0.15 -8.35 40.45
CA PRO A 451 -0.87 -9.10 39.42
C PRO A 451 -2.39 -8.97 39.51
N ASP A 452 -2.96 -8.85 40.72
CA ASP A 452 -4.41 -8.70 40.90
C ASP A 452 -4.91 -7.33 40.39
N ALA A 453 -4.18 -6.25 40.69
CA ALA A 453 -4.49 -4.91 40.20
C ALA A 453 -4.31 -4.82 38.67
N LEU A 454 -3.30 -5.51 38.13
CA LEU A 454 -3.11 -5.61 36.69
C LEU A 454 -4.28 -6.34 36.00
N LEU A 455 -4.73 -7.47 36.57
CA LEU A 455 -5.86 -8.23 36.05
C LEU A 455 -7.16 -7.42 36.11
N GLU A 456 -7.40 -6.67 37.20
CA GLU A 456 -8.55 -5.79 37.33
C GLU A 456 -8.55 -4.70 36.25
N ALA A 457 -7.41 -4.02 36.05
CA ALA A 457 -7.28 -2.97 35.03
C ALA A 457 -7.41 -3.51 33.59
N LEU A 458 -6.94 -4.73 33.34
CA LEU A 458 -7.00 -5.37 32.02
C LEU A 458 -8.36 -5.99 31.70
N GLU A 459 -9.27 -6.14 32.67
CA GLU A 459 -10.57 -6.80 32.48
C GLU A 459 -11.38 -6.20 31.30
N PRO A 460 -11.47 -4.87 31.10
CA PRO A 460 -12.18 -4.29 29.95
C PRO A 460 -11.59 -4.70 28.59
N VAL A 461 -10.28 -4.94 28.53
CA VAL A 461 -9.57 -5.37 27.31
C VAL A 461 -9.70 -6.88 27.11
N ILE A 462 -9.56 -7.65 28.19
CA ILE A 462 -9.68 -9.12 28.19
C ILE A 462 -11.10 -9.56 27.86
N ALA A 463 -12.12 -8.90 28.43
CA ALA A 463 -13.53 -9.25 28.21
C ALA A 463 -13.97 -9.14 26.74
N GLN A 464 -13.23 -8.41 25.90
CA GLN A 464 -13.49 -8.30 24.46
C GLN A 464 -12.86 -9.45 23.65
N ARG A 465 -12.03 -10.30 24.29
CA ARG A 465 -11.29 -11.38 23.62
C ARG A 465 -12.11 -12.66 23.59
N TRP A 466 -12.10 -13.31 22.43
CA TRP A 466 -12.87 -14.54 22.19
C TRP A 466 -12.50 -15.71 23.12
N TRP A 467 -11.28 -15.75 23.65
CA TRP A 467 -10.81 -16.81 24.56
C TRP A 467 -11.11 -16.52 26.04
N ALA A 468 -11.55 -15.30 26.38
CA ALA A 468 -11.86 -14.92 27.76
C ALA A 468 -13.17 -15.57 28.24
N GLU A 469 -14.07 -15.91 27.32
CA GLU A 469 -15.37 -16.51 27.60
C GLU A 469 -15.27 -17.89 28.30
N PRO A 470 -16.23 -18.24 29.18
CA PRO A 470 -16.24 -19.52 29.89
C PRO A 470 -16.43 -20.73 28.97
N GLU A 471 -17.18 -20.57 27.87
CA GLU A 471 -17.43 -21.60 26.86
C GLU A 471 -16.69 -21.26 25.56
N PRO A 472 -15.89 -22.18 24.97
CA PRO A 472 -15.14 -21.88 23.75
C PRO A 472 -16.11 -21.63 22.59
N ARG A 473 -16.17 -20.38 22.10
CA ARG A 473 -16.94 -20.06 20.89
C ARG A 473 -16.38 -20.69 19.62
N PHE A 474 -15.20 -21.31 19.62
CA PHE A 474 -14.60 -21.95 18.46
C PHE A 474 -14.21 -23.40 18.81
N ALA A 475 -14.11 -24.26 17.81
CA ALA A 475 -13.58 -25.63 17.98
C ALA A 475 -12.08 -25.66 18.35
N SER A 476 -11.42 -24.49 18.48
CA SER A 476 -10.03 -24.35 18.89
C SER A 476 -9.93 -23.72 20.27
N THR A 477 -9.17 -24.35 21.17
CA THR A 477 -8.84 -23.79 22.47
C THR A 477 -7.85 -22.61 22.34
N ALA A 478 -7.64 -21.84 23.41
CA ALA A 478 -6.58 -20.84 23.44
C ALA A 478 -5.19 -21.47 23.20
N ASP A 479 -4.96 -22.66 23.77
CA ASP A 479 -3.76 -23.45 23.49
C ASP A 479 -3.62 -23.73 21.98
N ASP A 480 -4.69 -24.21 21.31
CA ASP A 480 -4.66 -24.50 19.87
C ASP A 480 -4.48 -23.24 19.01
N TYR A 481 -5.01 -22.09 19.44
CA TYR A 481 -4.92 -20.84 18.70
C TYR A 481 -3.49 -20.30 18.64
N PHE A 482 -2.81 -20.21 19.79
CA PHE A 482 -1.45 -19.68 19.85
C PHE A 482 -0.41 -20.67 19.32
N THR A 483 -0.70 -21.98 19.34
CA THR A 483 0.22 -23.02 18.84
C THR A 483 -0.06 -23.47 17.41
N ARG A 484 -0.88 -22.75 16.64
CA ARG A 484 -1.12 -23.07 15.23
C ARG A 484 0.17 -23.05 14.42
N TYR A 485 0.12 -23.73 13.29
CA TYR A 485 1.22 -23.93 12.33
C TYR A 485 1.97 -22.64 11.90
N HIS A 486 1.34 -21.46 12.03
CA HIS A 486 1.91 -20.17 11.63
C HIS A 486 2.44 -19.32 12.80
N GLY A 487 2.46 -19.84 14.03
CA GLY A 487 2.92 -19.06 15.20
C GLY A 487 2.09 -17.80 15.47
N LEU A 488 2.74 -16.77 16.00
CA LEU A 488 2.20 -15.42 16.21
C LEU A 488 2.42 -14.59 14.94
N ILE A 489 1.33 -14.33 14.21
CA ILE A 489 1.34 -13.73 12.88
C ILE A 489 1.56 -12.20 12.95
N ASN A 490 1.28 -11.58 14.09
CA ASN A 490 1.46 -10.15 14.34
C ASN A 490 1.85 -9.90 15.82
N PRO A 491 2.43 -8.73 16.15
CA PRO A 491 2.79 -8.38 17.53
C PRO A 491 1.59 -8.39 18.50
N GLY A 492 0.40 -8.00 18.05
CA GLY A 492 -0.82 -8.01 18.85
C GLY A 492 -1.16 -9.40 19.42
N GLN A 493 -0.99 -10.47 18.64
CA GLN A 493 -1.18 -11.85 19.11
C GLN A 493 -0.19 -12.23 20.23
N GLY A 494 1.00 -11.62 20.25
CA GLY A 494 1.95 -11.72 21.34
C GLY A 494 1.42 -11.14 22.65
N LEU A 495 0.80 -9.96 22.60
CA LEU A 495 0.14 -9.39 23.77
C LEU A 495 -1.08 -10.23 24.18
N GLU A 496 -1.89 -10.70 23.23
CA GLU A 496 -3.02 -11.59 23.55
C GLU A 496 -2.57 -12.88 24.24
N LEU A 497 -1.44 -13.46 23.85
CA LEU A 497 -0.86 -14.64 24.52
C LEU A 497 -0.58 -14.34 26.00
N LEU A 498 -0.01 -13.18 26.30
CA LEU A 498 0.30 -12.77 27.69
C LEU A 498 -0.98 -12.54 28.50
N LEU A 499 -1.98 -11.88 27.92
CA LEU A 499 -3.28 -11.67 28.56
C LEU A 499 -3.99 -13.00 28.84
N ALA A 500 -4.02 -13.92 27.86
CA ALA A 500 -4.60 -15.24 28.01
C ALA A 500 -3.87 -16.06 29.07
N THR A 501 -2.55 -15.89 29.17
CA THR A 501 -1.71 -16.54 30.17
C THR A 501 -1.99 -16.01 31.58
N LEU A 502 -2.06 -14.70 31.76
CA LEU A 502 -2.43 -14.05 33.03
C LEU A 502 -3.80 -14.52 33.52
N ARG A 503 -4.76 -14.69 32.62
CA ARG A 503 -6.11 -15.20 32.93
C ARG A 503 -6.18 -16.73 33.09
N GLY A 504 -5.06 -17.43 32.96
CA GLY A 504 -4.98 -18.88 33.13
C GLY A 504 -5.59 -19.71 31.99
N LYS A 505 -5.84 -19.10 30.82
CA LYS A 505 -6.49 -19.74 29.67
C LYS A 505 -5.54 -20.58 28.82
N VAL A 506 -4.23 -20.37 28.94
CA VAL A 506 -3.18 -21.18 28.30
C VAL A 506 -2.51 -22.05 29.36
N ARG A 507 -2.32 -23.34 29.06
CA ARG A 507 -1.70 -24.29 30.00
C ARG A 507 -0.19 -24.09 30.07
N THR A 508 0.37 -24.22 31.27
CA THR A 508 1.82 -24.11 31.50
C THR A 508 2.63 -25.13 30.69
N ASP A 509 2.10 -26.34 30.47
CA ASP A 509 2.74 -27.36 29.61
C ASP A 509 2.80 -26.92 28.14
N THR A 510 1.75 -26.26 27.65
CA THR A 510 1.72 -25.70 26.28
C THR A 510 2.77 -24.60 26.13
N LEU A 511 2.86 -23.69 27.09
CA LEU A 511 3.88 -22.63 27.11
C LEU A 511 5.30 -23.22 27.12
N HIS A 512 5.54 -24.21 27.97
CA HIS A 512 6.84 -24.88 28.05
C HIS A 512 7.20 -25.60 26.74
N ARG A 513 6.24 -26.31 26.15
CA ARG A 513 6.44 -27.02 24.87
C ARG A 513 6.75 -26.06 23.73
N ALA A 514 6.01 -24.95 23.63
CA ALA A 514 6.25 -23.92 22.64
C ALA A 514 7.66 -23.33 22.77
N LEU A 515 8.13 -23.08 24.00
CA LEU A 515 9.49 -22.61 24.27
C LEU A 515 10.58 -23.61 23.86
N GLN A 516 10.35 -24.91 24.06
CA GLN A 516 11.33 -25.97 23.72
C GLN A 516 11.36 -26.32 22.24
N HIS A 517 10.20 -26.38 21.59
CA HIS A 517 10.07 -26.94 20.23
C HIS A 517 9.78 -25.88 19.16
N GLY A 518 9.37 -24.67 19.55
CA GLY A 518 8.87 -23.63 18.66
C GLY A 518 7.46 -23.93 18.11
N THR A 519 6.83 -22.89 17.57
CA THR A 519 5.45 -22.92 17.03
C THR A 519 5.38 -22.74 15.51
N ALA A 520 6.28 -21.93 14.93
CA ALA A 520 6.31 -21.63 13.49
C ALA A 520 7.13 -22.66 12.69
N THR A 521 6.83 -22.90 11.41
CA THR A 521 7.66 -23.77 10.56
C THR A 521 8.82 -23.04 9.88
N ASN A 522 9.93 -23.75 9.62
CA ASN A 522 11.13 -23.23 8.95
C ASN A 522 10.99 -23.20 7.42
N GLU A 523 9.82 -22.83 6.90
CA GLU A 523 9.55 -22.97 5.47
C GLU A 523 9.97 -21.77 4.62
N CYS A 524 10.24 -20.60 5.22
CA CYS A 524 10.57 -19.36 4.51
C CYS A 524 11.74 -18.60 5.17
N GLY A 525 12.38 -17.71 4.41
CA GLY A 525 13.54 -16.93 4.86
C GLY A 525 13.28 -16.00 6.05
N HIS A 526 12.02 -15.61 6.30
CA HIS A 526 11.63 -14.78 7.45
C HIS A 526 11.46 -15.56 8.75
N SER A 527 11.24 -16.87 8.69
CA SER A 527 10.91 -17.69 9.87
C SER A 527 11.91 -17.54 11.02
N PRO A 528 13.24 -17.45 10.79
CA PRO A 528 14.19 -17.14 11.87
C PRO A 528 13.94 -15.81 12.60
N LEU A 529 13.55 -14.75 11.90
CA LEU A 529 13.27 -13.43 12.49
C LEU A 529 12.01 -13.48 13.35
N THR A 530 10.94 -14.09 12.81
CA THR A 530 9.69 -14.30 13.53
C THR A 530 9.89 -15.18 14.76
N ARG A 531 10.63 -16.30 14.64
CA ARG A 531 10.92 -17.20 15.77
C ARG A 531 11.72 -16.53 16.89
N ALA A 532 12.69 -15.68 16.54
CA ALA A 532 13.46 -14.93 17.53
C ALA A 532 12.56 -13.96 18.32
N PHE A 533 11.67 -13.25 17.62
CA PHE A 533 10.66 -12.39 18.24
C PHE A 533 9.70 -13.18 19.15
N GLU A 534 9.08 -14.26 18.64
CA GLU A 534 8.08 -15.04 19.38
C GLU A 534 8.66 -15.73 20.61
N THR A 535 9.89 -16.23 20.53
CA THR A 535 10.53 -17.00 21.61
C THR A 535 10.61 -16.20 22.91
N ARG A 536 10.88 -14.90 22.82
CA ARG A 536 10.85 -14.00 23.98
C ARG A 536 9.45 -13.94 24.60
N LEU A 537 8.41 -13.79 23.78
CA LEU A 537 7.02 -13.70 24.25
C LEU A 537 6.55 -15.01 24.91
N TRP A 538 6.92 -16.16 24.34
CA TRP A 538 6.64 -17.47 24.95
C TRP A 538 7.38 -17.67 26.27
N GLU A 539 8.63 -17.23 26.38
CA GLU A 539 9.36 -17.28 27.64
C GLU A 539 8.71 -16.38 28.70
N VAL A 540 8.37 -15.14 28.35
CA VAL A 540 7.66 -14.22 29.26
C VAL A 540 6.33 -14.81 29.72
N ALA A 541 5.53 -15.36 28.82
CA ALA A 541 4.28 -16.05 29.16
C ALA A 541 4.51 -17.19 30.15
N TYR A 542 5.50 -18.06 29.87
CA TYR A 542 5.86 -19.16 30.78
C TYR A 542 6.31 -18.66 32.16
N ARG A 543 7.11 -17.59 32.21
CA ARG A 543 7.64 -16.99 33.45
C ARG A 543 6.55 -16.36 34.30
N ILE A 544 5.58 -15.66 33.70
CA ILE A 544 4.41 -15.11 34.41
C ILE A 544 3.68 -16.19 35.25
N ARG A 545 3.64 -17.44 34.78
CA ARG A 545 2.95 -18.55 35.48
C ARG A 545 3.81 -19.30 36.49
N THR A 546 5.12 -19.11 36.45
CA THR A 546 6.07 -19.95 37.20
C THR A 546 6.92 -19.12 38.14
N GLU A 547 7.69 -18.18 37.60
CA GLU A 547 8.56 -17.29 38.34
C GLU A 547 8.58 -15.93 37.59
N PRO A 548 7.64 -15.01 37.93
CA PRO A 548 7.49 -13.73 37.25
C PRO A 548 8.78 -12.89 37.23
N LEU A 549 8.99 -12.15 36.15
CA LEU A 549 10.17 -11.32 35.94
C LEU A 549 9.94 -9.91 36.49
N PRO A 550 10.90 -9.29 37.21
CA PRO A 550 10.72 -7.95 37.75
C PRO A 550 10.56 -6.86 36.67
N PHE A 551 11.26 -7.01 35.53
CA PHE A 551 11.17 -6.17 34.32
C PHE A 551 11.95 -6.86 33.20
N LEU A 552 11.90 -6.39 31.96
CA LEU A 552 12.64 -7.01 30.85
C LEU A 552 14.05 -6.40 30.71
N LEU A 553 15.05 -7.26 30.51
CA LEU A 553 16.41 -6.85 30.20
C LEU A 553 16.50 -6.26 28.79
N SER A 554 15.71 -6.76 27.84
CA SER A 554 15.81 -6.38 26.43
C SER A 554 14.99 -5.17 26.01
N THR A 555 14.26 -4.51 26.92
CA THR A 555 13.47 -3.30 26.60
C THR A 555 14.41 -2.25 26.00
N PRO A 556 14.18 -1.78 24.76
CA PRO A 556 15.16 -0.94 24.10
C PRO A 556 15.23 0.45 24.76
N THR A 557 16.38 1.10 24.62
CA THR A 557 16.60 2.49 25.04
C THR A 557 16.08 3.47 23.99
N TRP A 558 16.15 3.08 22.71
CA TRP A 558 15.68 3.88 21.57
C TRP A 558 14.56 3.17 20.81
N GLY A 559 13.70 3.95 20.15
CA GLY A 559 12.58 3.43 19.35
C GLY A 559 12.96 2.50 18.19
N THR A 560 14.24 2.49 17.79
CA THR A 560 14.80 1.59 16.77
C THR A 560 14.98 0.15 17.26
N GLY A 561 14.88 -0.08 18.57
CA GLY A 561 15.18 -1.37 19.20
C GLY A 561 16.59 -1.45 19.80
N LEU A 562 17.44 -0.43 19.64
CA LEU A 562 18.77 -0.40 20.28
C LEU A 562 18.67 -0.29 21.81
N LEU A 563 19.65 -0.86 22.49
CA LEU A 563 19.80 -0.84 23.94
C LEU A 563 21.15 -0.24 24.33
N ALA A 564 21.14 0.74 25.24
CA ALA A 564 22.37 1.32 25.76
C ALA A 564 23.12 0.29 26.63
N PRO A 565 24.46 0.18 26.49
CA PRO A 565 25.26 -0.76 27.29
C PRO A 565 25.06 -0.58 28.80
N ASP A 566 25.06 0.67 29.27
CA ASP A 566 24.91 0.99 30.68
C ASP A 566 23.54 0.65 31.26
N GLU A 567 22.50 0.79 30.44
CA GLU A 567 21.15 0.41 30.84
C GLU A 567 21.05 -1.10 31.06
N LEU A 568 21.67 -1.92 30.20
CA LEU A 568 21.71 -3.37 30.38
C LEU A 568 22.54 -3.79 31.61
N VAL A 569 23.68 -3.13 31.84
CA VAL A 569 24.50 -3.32 33.04
C VAL A 569 23.70 -3.00 34.31
N ALA A 570 23.00 -1.86 34.35
CA ALA A 570 22.17 -1.45 35.47
C ALA A 570 21.05 -2.46 35.75
N ARG A 571 20.38 -2.94 34.70
CA ARG A 571 19.33 -3.96 34.80
C ARG A 571 19.85 -5.29 35.33
N LEU A 572 21.02 -5.76 34.89
CA LEU A 572 21.64 -6.99 35.41
C LEU A 572 22.06 -6.85 36.88
N ALA A 573 22.60 -5.69 37.27
CA ALA A 573 22.97 -5.42 38.65
C ALA A 573 21.72 -5.43 39.56
N GLU A 574 20.61 -4.88 39.08
CA GLU A 574 19.34 -4.88 39.79
C GLU A 574 18.72 -6.29 39.90
N TYR A 575 18.80 -7.10 38.84
CA TYR A 575 18.44 -8.52 38.89
C TYR A 575 19.22 -9.27 39.96
N ARG A 576 20.55 -9.04 40.05
CA ARG A 576 21.40 -9.60 41.10
C ARG A 576 20.96 -9.14 42.49
N ARG A 577 20.65 -7.85 42.66
CA ARG A 577 20.21 -7.27 43.92
C ARG A 577 18.88 -7.89 44.40
N LEU A 578 17.95 -8.11 43.48
CA LEU A 578 16.65 -8.73 43.75
C LEU A 578 16.73 -10.27 43.92
N GLY A 579 17.87 -10.88 43.59
CA GLY A 579 18.01 -12.34 43.56
C GLY A 579 17.11 -13.01 42.51
N ALA A 580 16.68 -12.27 41.49
CA ALA A 580 15.78 -12.76 40.45
C ALA A 580 16.56 -13.54 39.38
N ARG A 581 15.98 -14.65 38.89
CA ARG A 581 16.57 -15.42 37.80
C ARG A 581 16.40 -14.71 36.46
N VAL A 582 17.50 -14.57 35.72
CA VAL A 582 17.51 -14.02 34.36
C VAL A 582 16.85 -14.99 33.38
N SER A 583 16.02 -14.43 32.50
CA SER A 583 15.32 -15.15 31.43
C SER A 583 16.25 -15.30 30.22
N ALA A 584 16.36 -16.49 29.64
CA ALA A 584 17.39 -16.79 28.64
C ALA A 584 17.09 -16.19 27.27
N ALA A 585 15.83 -16.21 26.81
CA ALA A 585 15.41 -15.57 25.57
C ALA A 585 15.44 -14.05 25.65
N ASP A 586 14.98 -13.48 26.77
CA ASP A 586 15.02 -12.04 26.98
C ASP A 586 16.48 -11.52 27.07
N PHE A 587 17.36 -12.20 27.82
CA PHE A 587 18.77 -11.82 27.86
C PHE A 587 19.47 -11.97 26.50
N ALA A 588 19.17 -13.04 25.76
CA ALA A 588 19.67 -13.20 24.41
C ALA A 588 19.19 -12.07 23.47
N GLN A 589 17.93 -11.65 23.58
CA GLN A 589 17.42 -10.50 22.85
C GLN A 589 18.13 -9.19 23.27
N ALA A 590 18.45 -9.04 24.55
CA ALA A 590 19.22 -7.89 25.05
C ALA A 590 20.63 -7.84 24.46
N LEU A 591 21.32 -8.98 24.35
CA LEU A 591 22.63 -9.06 23.67
C LEU A 591 22.56 -8.70 22.18
N LEU A 592 21.47 -9.04 21.48
CA LEU A 592 21.29 -8.66 20.08
C LEU A 592 21.00 -7.17 19.89
N ARG A 593 20.49 -6.49 20.93
CA ARG A 593 20.10 -5.07 20.91
C ARG A 593 21.17 -4.14 21.47
N VAL A 594 22.06 -4.63 22.33
CA VAL A 594 23.05 -3.80 23.00
C VAL A 594 24.02 -3.20 21.99
N ARG A 595 24.12 -1.87 21.99
CA ARG A 595 24.98 -1.11 21.07
C ARG A 595 26.43 -1.51 21.28
N CYS A 596 27.12 -1.90 20.20
CA CYS A 596 28.53 -2.30 20.25
C CYS A 596 29.45 -1.39 19.43
N ALA A 597 28.90 -0.43 18.67
CA ALA A 597 29.67 0.40 17.74
C ALA A 597 30.70 1.35 18.41
N GLU A 598 30.40 1.89 19.59
CA GLU A 598 31.28 2.82 20.31
C GLU A 598 32.23 2.06 21.25
N ARG A 599 33.47 1.83 20.77
CA ARG A 599 34.43 0.95 21.46
C ARG A 599 34.73 1.35 22.91
N ALA A 600 34.92 2.64 23.18
CA ALA A 600 35.25 3.13 24.52
C ALA A 600 34.09 2.92 25.51
N GLU A 601 32.86 3.27 25.11
CA GLU A 601 31.66 3.02 25.92
C GLU A 601 31.46 1.52 26.17
N ALA A 602 31.66 0.69 25.14
CA ALA A 602 31.55 -0.76 25.25
C ALA A 602 32.61 -1.37 26.19
N GLU A 603 33.85 -0.87 26.19
CA GLU A 603 34.91 -1.30 27.11
C GLU A 603 34.57 -0.96 28.56
N GLU A 604 34.16 0.27 28.82
CA GLU A 604 33.77 0.70 30.17
C GLU A 604 32.55 -0.08 30.71
N ALA A 605 31.53 -0.29 29.85
CA ALA A 605 30.37 -1.07 30.22
C ALA A 605 30.72 -2.55 30.43
N ALA A 606 31.68 -3.11 29.68
CA ALA A 606 32.17 -4.47 29.87
C ALA A 606 32.85 -4.66 31.24
N GLU A 607 33.68 -3.71 31.68
CA GLU A 607 34.29 -3.74 33.01
C GLU A 607 33.23 -3.73 34.12
N ARG A 608 32.23 -2.85 33.99
CA ARG A 608 31.09 -2.79 34.93
C ARG A 608 30.27 -4.08 34.91
N ALA A 609 30.01 -4.65 33.73
CA ALA A 609 29.27 -5.91 33.58
C ALA A 609 30.00 -7.08 34.27
N ALA A 610 31.31 -7.20 34.08
CA ALA A 610 32.12 -8.23 34.72
C ALA A 610 32.13 -8.07 36.25
N ALA A 611 32.16 -6.84 36.76
CA ALA A 611 32.11 -6.55 38.20
C ALA A 611 30.78 -6.99 38.87
N ILE A 612 29.70 -7.20 38.10
CA ILE A 612 28.45 -7.78 38.62
C ILE A 612 28.66 -9.23 39.09
N GLY A 613 29.71 -9.94 38.67
CA GLY A 613 30.04 -11.27 39.22
C GLY A 613 28.95 -12.33 39.02
N THR A 614 28.17 -12.23 37.94
CA THR A 614 27.20 -13.24 37.47
C THR A 614 27.65 -13.83 36.14
N ALA A 615 27.07 -14.98 35.76
CA ALA A 615 27.35 -15.60 34.46
C ALA A 615 26.90 -14.69 33.31
N GLU A 616 25.75 -14.05 33.46
CA GLU A 616 25.19 -13.10 32.49
C GLU A 616 26.04 -11.82 32.38
N GLY A 617 26.55 -11.30 33.51
CA GLY A 617 27.47 -10.15 33.50
C GLY A 617 28.79 -10.46 32.78
N THR A 618 29.35 -11.66 33.02
CA THR A 618 30.56 -12.13 32.32
C THR A 618 30.30 -12.26 30.82
N ARG A 619 29.18 -12.88 30.44
CA ARG A 619 28.79 -13.04 29.04
C ARG A 619 28.54 -11.71 28.33
N LEU A 620 27.92 -10.74 28.99
CA LEU A 620 27.75 -9.39 28.45
C LEU A 620 29.11 -8.70 28.23
N ALA A 621 30.03 -8.82 29.20
CA ALA A 621 31.37 -8.25 29.07
C ALA A 621 32.11 -8.84 27.85
N GLU A 622 32.10 -10.17 27.71
CA GLU A 622 32.69 -10.85 26.55
C GLU A 622 32.06 -10.39 25.23
N TRP A 623 30.74 -10.22 25.19
CA TRP A 623 30.00 -9.77 24.02
C TRP A 623 30.39 -8.33 23.60
N LEU A 624 30.43 -7.41 24.55
CA LEU A 624 30.83 -6.00 24.33
C LEU A 624 32.31 -5.90 23.91
N LEU A 625 33.19 -6.72 24.51
CA LEU A 625 34.60 -6.78 24.13
C LEU A 625 34.83 -7.35 22.73
N ALA A 626 34.00 -8.31 22.30
CA ALA A 626 34.05 -8.87 20.96
C ALA A 626 33.43 -7.94 19.89
N GLY A 627 32.68 -6.91 20.30
CA GLY A 627 31.92 -6.05 19.37
C GLY A 627 30.69 -6.76 18.79
N GLY A 628 30.08 -7.68 19.57
CA GLY A 628 28.97 -8.52 19.12
C GLY A 628 29.44 -9.76 18.34
N PHE A 629 28.65 -10.19 17.36
CA PHE A 629 28.99 -11.32 16.49
C PHE A 629 29.60 -10.86 15.17
N ALA A 630 30.49 -11.66 14.61
CA ALA A 630 31.09 -11.38 13.30
C ALA A 630 30.04 -11.42 12.17
N ALA A 631 30.05 -10.40 11.32
CA ALA A 631 29.19 -10.34 10.14
C ALA A 631 29.41 -11.56 9.23
N PRO A 632 28.36 -12.19 8.67
CA PRO A 632 28.53 -13.33 7.79
C PRO A 632 29.14 -12.90 6.45
N ALA A 633 29.76 -13.88 5.77
CA ALA A 633 30.14 -13.69 4.39
C ALA A 633 28.89 -13.66 3.49
N PHE A 634 28.72 -12.58 2.73
CA PHE A 634 27.68 -12.45 1.72
C PHE A 634 28.17 -12.96 0.37
N ARG A 635 27.30 -13.64 -0.39
CA ARG A 635 27.60 -14.14 -1.74
C ARG A 635 26.47 -13.82 -2.71
N ARG A 636 26.83 -13.18 -3.82
CA ARG A 636 25.90 -12.92 -4.94
C ARG A 636 25.49 -14.20 -5.63
N ARG A 637 24.20 -14.31 -5.92
CA ARG A 637 23.62 -15.33 -6.79
C ARG A 637 22.73 -14.70 -7.83
N THR A 638 22.72 -15.29 -9.02
CA THR A 638 21.78 -14.91 -10.08
C THR A 638 20.81 -16.04 -10.28
N SER A 639 19.52 -15.72 -10.32
CA SER A 639 18.44 -16.67 -10.61
C SER A 639 17.48 -16.05 -11.62
N GLY A 640 17.53 -16.52 -12.87
CA GLY A 640 16.82 -15.87 -13.98
C GLY A 640 17.30 -14.43 -14.19
N ASN A 641 16.35 -13.48 -14.16
CA ASN A 641 16.66 -12.04 -14.22
C ASN A 641 17.05 -11.43 -12.87
N ARG A 642 16.87 -12.15 -11.75
CA ARG A 642 17.16 -11.65 -10.39
C ARG A 642 18.64 -11.75 -10.05
N ILE A 643 19.13 -10.75 -9.34
CA ILE A 643 20.33 -10.81 -8.50
C ILE A 643 19.85 -10.91 -7.05
N LEU A 644 20.36 -11.89 -6.32
CA LEU A 644 20.03 -12.15 -4.92
C LEU A 644 21.33 -12.30 -4.13
N VAL A 645 21.22 -12.31 -2.80
CA VAL A 645 22.35 -12.45 -1.89
C VAL A 645 22.10 -13.63 -0.95
N GLU A 646 23.11 -14.47 -0.78
CA GLU A 646 23.18 -15.51 0.24
C GLU A 646 24.04 -15.02 1.41
N ALA A 647 23.75 -15.49 2.62
CA ALA A 647 24.56 -15.26 3.81
C ALA A 647 25.09 -16.57 4.37
N GLY A 648 26.37 -16.59 4.75
CA GLY A 648 26.97 -17.74 5.45
C GLY A 648 26.43 -17.93 6.87
N GLU A 649 26.79 -19.05 7.49
CA GLU A 649 26.45 -19.33 8.89
C GLU A 649 27.20 -18.39 9.85
N ILE A 650 26.55 -18.05 10.98
CA ILE A 650 27.11 -17.22 12.04
C ILE A 650 27.31 -18.08 13.27
N ALA A 651 28.54 -18.58 13.46
CA ALA A 651 28.88 -19.52 14.53
C ALA A 651 28.54 -18.99 15.93
N GLY A 652 28.76 -17.69 16.18
CA GLY A 652 28.47 -17.05 17.47
C GLY A 652 26.99 -17.10 17.89
N LEU A 653 26.06 -17.27 16.94
CA LEU A 653 24.63 -17.40 17.23
C LEU A 653 24.19 -18.87 17.38
N GLN A 654 25.02 -19.86 17.06
CA GLN A 654 24.65 -21.29 17.10
C GLN A 654 24.91 -21.96 18.45
N ALA A 655 25.99 -21.60 19.14
CA ALA A 655 26.44 -22.32 20.34
C ALA A 655 25.67 -21.91 21.61
N ASP A 656 25.65 -20.62 21.92
CA ASP A 656 25.28 -20.14 23.27
C ASP A 656 23.91 -19.44 23.34
N PHE A 657 23.16 -19.44 22.24
CA PHE A 657 21.82 -18.84 22.18
C PHE A 657 20.71 -19.86 22.43
N PRO A 658 19.53 -19.43 22.92
CA PRO A 658 18.35 -20.29 23.06
C PRO A 658 17.90 -20.89 21.70
N PRO A 659 17.29 -22.09 21.69
CA PRO A 659 16.87 -22.77 20.46
C PRO A 659 16.03 -21.94 19.49
N GLY A 660 15.22 -21.01 20.00
CA GLY A 660 14.40 -20.12 19.17
C GLY A 660 15.15 -19.00 18.47
N ILE A 661 16.36 -18.64 18.93
CA ILE A 661 17.19 -17.57 18.38
C ILE A 661 18.31 -18.13 17.49
N ARG A 662 18.79 -19.36 17.75
CA ARG A 662 19.80 -20.05 16.91
C ARG A 662 19.52 -20.02 15.40
N PRO A 663 18.27 -20.10 14.90
CA PRO A 663 17.98 -20.01 13.48
C PRO A 663 18.47 -18.71 12.82
N LEU A 664 18.65 -17.61 13.57
CA LEU A 664 19.23 -16.37 13.03
C LEU A 664 20.65 -16.57 12.50
N GLY A 665 21.40 -17.50 13.08
CA GLY A 665 22.76 -17.82 12.64
C GLY A 665 22.86 -18.85 11.53
N GLN A 666 21.73 -19.36 11.02
CA GLN A 666 21.75 -20.32 9.91
C GLN A 666 22.03 -19.60 8.59
N ALA A 667 22.69 -20.30 7.66
CA ALA A 667 22.93 -19.76 6.32
C ALA A 667 21.62 -19.45 5.60
N VAL A 668 21.57 -18.31 4.92
CA VAL A 668 20.46 -17.90 4.06
C VAL A 668 20.79 -18.33 2.64
N SER A 669 19.93 -19.15 2.03
CA SER A 669 20.14 -19.67 0.67
C SER A 669 18.95 -19.40 -0.24
N VAL A 670 19.24 -18.98 -1.46
CA VAL A 670 18.23 -18.65 -2.47
C VAL A 670 17.47 -19.87 -3.02
N PHE A 671 17.91 -21.10 -2.69
CA PHE A 671 17.36 -22.36 -3.22
C PHE A 671 16.55 -23.17 -2.21
N LYS A 672 16.70 -22.91 -0.91
CA LYS A 672 16.12 -23.75 0.15
C LYS A 672 14.78 -23.22 0.68
N ASP A 673 14.61 -21.90 0.68
CA ASP A 673 13.46 -21.27 1.31
C ASP A 673 12.28 -21.18 0.32
N ARG A 674 11.06 -21.51 0.77
CA ARG A 674 9.85 -21.30 -0.05
C ARG A 674 9.68 -19.81 -0.29
N TRP A 675 9.40 -19.47 -1.55
CA TRP A 675 9.19 -18.08 -1.99
C TRP A 675 7.88 -17.46 -1.47
N HIS A 676 6.94 -18.28 -0.98
CA HIS A 676 5.68 -17.81 -0.44
C HIS A 676 5.70 -17.96 1.07
N CYS A 677 5.63 -16.83 1.76
CA CYS A 677 5.57 -16.75 3.21
C CYS A 677 4.12 -16.55 3.69
N TYR A 678 3.67 -17.35 4.64
CA TYR A 678 2.35 -17.18 5.28
C TYR A 678 2.38 -16.27 6.52
N HIS A 679 3.57 -15.81 6.97
CA HIS A 679 3.73 -14.93 8.14
C HIS A 679 3.47 -13.44 7.80
N TRP A 680 2.50 -13.19 6.92
CA TRP A 680 2.31 -11.89 6.32
C TRP A 680 1.41 -10.99 7.16
N SER A 681 2.01 -10.20 8.03
CA SER A 681 1.41 -8.94 8.47
C SER A 681 2.40 -7.80 8.23
N GLU A 682 1.92 -6.70 7.65
CA GLU A 682 2.72 -5.47 7.47
C GLU A 682 3.28 -4.99 8.82
N GLY A 683 2.51 -5.17 9.90
CA GLY A 683 2.88 -4.79 11.26
C GLY A 683 4.07 -5.55 11.84
N MET A 684 4.46 -6.73 11.33
CA MET A 684 5.56 -7.49 11.91
C MET A 684 6.95 -7.03 11.42
N ARG A 685 7.02 -6.40 10.24
CA ARG A 685 8.28 -6.00 9.60
C ARG A 685 9.15 -5.05 10.46
N PRO A 686 8.59 -3.99 11.10
CA PRO A 686 9.39 -3.11 11.96
C PRO A 686 10.00 -3.84 13.17
N HIS A 687 9.31 -4.84 13.71
CA HIS A 687 9.82 -5.61 14.84
C HIS A 687 10.99 -6.52 14.45
N TRP A 688 11.10 -6.97 13.21
CA TRP A 688 12.29 -7.72 12.76
C TRP A 688 13.56 -6.87 12.79
N LEU A 689 13.45 -5.59 12.42
CA LEU A 689 14.54 -4.63 12.55
C LEU A 689 14.88 -4.38 14.02
N ALA A 690 13.86 -4.25 14.88
CA ALA A 690 14.05 -4.09 16.32
C ALA A 690 14.62 -5.34 17.03
N VAL A 691 14.54 -6.52 16.43
CA VAL A 691 15.22 -7.73 16.94
C VAL A 691 16.72 -7.66 16.66
N LEU A 692 17.13 -7.00 15.57
CA LEU A 692 18.50 -6.94 15.04
C LEU A 692 18.88 -5.49 14.64
N PRO A 693 18.84 -4.53 15.58
CA PRO A 693 18.89 -3.10 15.24
C PRO A 693 20.22 -2.63 14.63
N GLU A 694 21.36 -3.22 14.99
CA GLU A 694 22.67 -2.93 14.35
C GLU A 694 22.96 -3.84 13.13
N GLN A 695 22.05 -4.77 12.80
CA GLN A 695 22.31 -5.89 11.89
C GLN A 695 21.30 -5.91 10.73
N ARG A 696 20.97 -4.72 10.21
CA ARG A 696 20.01 -4.53 9.10
C ARG A 696 20.34 -5.32 7.83
N GLU A 697 21.62 -5.63 7.58
CA GLU A 697 22.03 -6.52 6.47
C GLU A 697 21.49 -7.95 6.62
N LEU A 698 21.39 -8.46 7.85
CA LEU A 698 20.83 -9.79 8.12
C LEU A 698 19.31 -9.84 7.93
N VAL A 699 18.64 -8.71 8.17
CA VAL A 699 17.22 -8.56 7.86
C VAL A 699 17.04 -8.43 6.35
N ALA A 700 17.79 -7.54 5.71
CA ALA A 700 17.74 -7.28 4.27
C ALA A 700 18.00 -8.55 3.43
N VAL A 701 18.99 -9.38 3.77
CA VAL A 701 19.30 -10.59 3.01
C VAL A 701 18.16 -11.62 3.04
N ARG A 702 17.34 -11.61 4.09
CA ARG A 702 16.15 -12.47 4.22
C ARG A 702 14.96 -11.90 3.46
N MET A 703 14.96 -10.60 3.18
CA MET A 703 13.88 -9.88 2.52
C MET A 703 14.13 -9.59 1.03
N VAL A 704 15.37 -9.73 0.55
CA VAL A 704 15.72 -9.42 -0.85
C VAL A 704 14.92 -10.24 -1.85
N GLY A 705 14.50 -11.45 -1.47
CA GLY A 705 13.58 -12.28 -2.26
C GLY A 705 12.26 -11.58 -2.51
N ASP A 706 11.55 -11.21 -1.42
CA ASP A 706 10.28 -10.48 -1.46
C ASP A 706 10.42 -9.14 -2.17
N LEU A 707 11.44 -8.36 -1.81
CA LEU A 707 11.70 -7.06 -2.42
C LEU A 707 12.04 -7.16 -3.91
N SER A 708 12.55 -8.30 -4.41
CA SER A 708 12.73 -8.47 -5.85
C SER A 708 11.40 -8.57 -6.61
N THR A 709 10.34 -9.03 -5.94
CA THR A 709 9.03 -9.27 -6.58
C THR A 709 8.33 -7.98 -6.99
N VAL A 710 8.58 -6.84 -6.32
CA VAL A 710 7.95 -5.55 -6.69
C VAL A 710 8.39 -5.04 -8.06
N ALA A 711 9.61 -5.41 -8.47
CA ALA A 711 10.18 -5.05 -9.75
C ALA A 711 9.91 -6.13 -10.81
N VAL A 712 10.06 -7.40 -10.44
CA VAL A 712 10.03 -8.53 -11.38
C VAL A 712 8.62 -9.07 -11.60
N ASP A 713 7.86 -9.29 -10.53
CA ASP A 713 6.54 -9.92 -10.55
C ASP A 713 5.40 -8.90 -10.38
N ASP A 714 5.75 -7.61 -10.30
CA ASP A 714 4.82 -6.49 -10.14
C ASP A 714 3.95 -6.60 -8.86
N SER A 715 4.47 -7.26 -7.81
CA SER A 715 3.86 -7.30 -6.48
C SER A 715 3.79 -5.90 -5.85
N ARG A 716 2.96 -5.73 -4.82
CA ARG A 716 2.62 -4.43 -4.22
C ARG A 716 2.88 -4.46 -2.72
N GLY A 717 3.57 -3.45 -2.20
CA GLY A 717 3.71 -3.20 -0.76
C GLY A 717 4.95 -3.78 -0.10
N GLU A 718 5.80 -4.52 -0.80
CA GLU A 718 7.04 -5.06 -0.18
C GLU A 718 8.04 -3.97 0.17
N ALA A 719 8.11 -2.93 -0.66
CA ALA A 719 9.09 -1.87 -0.51
C ALA A 719 8.74 -0.91 0.64
N ALA A 720 7.57 -1.06 1.28
CA ALA A 720 7.14 -0.25 2.42
C ALA A 720 8.07 -0.33 3.63
N ILE A 721 8.95 -1.36 3.72
CA ILE A 721 9.95 -1.48 4.80
C ILE A 721 11.25 -0.67 4.51
N LEU A 722 11.48 -0.25 3.27
CA LEU A 722 12.77 0.34 2.89
C LEU A 722 13.12 1.60 3.70
N PRO A 723 12.19 2.51 4.03
CA PRO A 723 12.48 3.64 4.91
C PRO A 723 12.99 3.19 6.28
N GLN A 724 12.29 2.27 6.95
CA GLN A 724 12.70 1.76 8.26
C GLN A 724 14.04 1.02 8.18
N LEU A 725 14.30 0.30 7.08
CA LEU A 725 15.57 -0.37 6.83
C LEU A 725 16.73 0.65 6.68
N ALA A 726 16.48 1.79 6.05
CA ALA A 726 17.45 2.88 5.91
C ALA A 726 17.69 3.64 7.23
N GLU A 727 16.64 3.81 8.03
CA GLU A 727 16.67 4.43 9.36
C GLU A 727 17.38 3.56 10.41
N SER A 728 17.28 2.23 10.28
CA SER A 728 17.91 1.27 11.19
C SER A 728 19.43 1.43 11.22
N ASP A 729 20.02 1.17 12.39
CA ASP A 729 21.45 1.30 12.63
C ASP A 729 22.27 0.16 12.02
N GLY A 730 23.59 0.29 12.11
CA GLY A 730 24.56 -0.61 11.50
C GLY A 730 24.96 -0.23 10.06
N ALA A 731 25.83 -1.03 9.46
CA ALA A 731 26.32 -0.78 8.11
C ALA A 731 25.22 -1.02 7.06
N ALA A 732 25.11 -0.14 6.06
CA ALA A 732 24.34 -0.41 4.84
C ALA A 732 25.28 -1.09 3.84
N GLY A 733 25.13 -2.40 3.70
CA GLY A 733 26.00 -3.24 2.91
C GLY A 733 25.34 -3.64 1.59
N GLU A 734 25.64 -4.86 1.16
CA GLU A 734 25.21 -5.34 -0.14
C GLU A 734 23.70 -5.62 -0.21
N ALA A 735 23.13 -6.21 0.84
CA ALA A 735 21.74 -6.61 0.84
C ALA A 735 20.82 -5.38 0.88
N VAL A 736 21.11 -4.38 1.72
CA VAL A 736 20.33 -3.14 1.81
C VAL A 736 20.33 -2.39 0.48
N HIS A 737 21.50 -2.19 -0.15
CA HIS A 737 21.59 -1.49 -1.42
C HIS A 737 20.85 -2.23 -2.54
N LEU A 738 20.92 -3.57 -2.58
CA LEU A 738 20.19 -4.36 -3.57
C LEU A 738 18.66 -4.31 -3.35
N CYS A 739 18.21 -4.29 -2.09
CA CYS A 739 16.82 -4.05 -1.71
C CYS A 739 16.31 -2.69 -2.22
N VAL A 740 17.08 -1.62 -2.00
CA VAL A 740 16.77 -0.28 -2.54
C VAL A 740 16.77 -0.29 -4.07
N ALA A 741 17.72 -0.98 -4.72
CA ALA A 741 17.77 -1.08 -6.19
C ALA A 741 16.50 -1.71 -6.79
N TYR A 742 15.95 -2.76 -6.17
CA TYR A 742 14.68 -3.34 -6.59
C TYR A 742 13.50 -2.40 -6.35
N GLY A 743 13.44 -1.75 -5.18
CA GLY A 743 12.41 -0.76 -4.86
C GLY A 743 12.37 0.41 -5.86
N LEU A 744 13.53 0.94 -6.26
CA LEU A 744 13.64 1.99 -7.29
C LEU A 744 13.12 1.52 -8.66
N GLY A 745 13.05 0.21 -8.89
CA GLY A 745 12.49 -0.43 -10.08
C GLY A 745 11.05 -0.93 -9.94
N ALA A 746 10.37 -0.64 -8.83
CA ALA A 746 9.05 -1.19 -8.51
C ALA A 746 7.94 -0.77 -9.48
N ARG A 747 6.94 -1.65 -9.68
CA ARG A 747 5.77 -1.37 -10.54
C ARG A 747 4.92 -0.24 -9.99
N HIS A 748 4.62 -0.26 -8.70
CA HIS A 748 3.67 0.64 -8.08
C HIS A 748 4.37 1.92 -7.56
N PRO A 749 3.75 3.10 -7.72
CA PRO A 749 4.37 4.37 -7.31
C PRO A 749 4.76 4.45 -5.84
N GLU A 750 3.94 3.93 -4.93
CA GLU A 750 4.17 3.91 -3.49
C GLU A 750 5.43 3.12 -3.10
N ASP A 751 5.67 1.98 -3.75
CA ASP A 751 6.87 1.17 -3.52
C ASP A 751 8.12 1.90 -4.02
N ARG A 752 8.02 2.62 -5.16
CA ARG A 752 9.12 3.47 -5.65
C ARG A 752 9.38 4.64 -4.72
N LEU A 753 8.33 5.25 -4.16
CA LEU A 753 8.46 6.37 -3.23
C LEU A 753 9.18 5.92 -1.95
N ALA A 754 8.77 4.80 -1.36
CA ALA A 754 9.46 4.23 -0.20
C ALA A 754 10.95 3.93 -0.47
N ALA A 755 11.28 3.48 -1.69
CA ALA A 755 12.68 3.28 -2.10
C ALA A 755 13.45 4.60 -2.31
N VAL A 756 12.79 5.64 -2.80
CA VAL A 756 13.38 6.99 -2.91
C VAL A 756 13.63 7.56 -1.51
N ASP A 757 12.69 7.43 -0.58
CA ASP A 757 12.88 7.87 0.81
C ASP A 757 14.07 7.14 1.45
N ALA A 758 14.16 5.82 1.27
CA ALA A 758 15.30 5.04 1.74
C ALA A 758 16.64 5.48 1.13
N LEU A 759 16.67 5.75 -0.18
CA LEU A 759 17.85 6.28 -0.89
C LEU A 759 18.30 7.62 -0.27
N LEU A 760 17.35 8.52 -0.05
CA LEU A 760 17.62 9.86 0.48
C LEU A 760 18.06 9.82 1.96
N VAL A 761 17.47 8.94 2.78
CA VAL A 761 17.88 8.73 4.18
C VAL A 761 19.29 8.15 4.25
N LEU A 762 19.63 7.16 3.42
CA LEU A 762 21.00 6.62 3.36
C LEU A 762 22.01 7.69 2.93
N ALA A 763 21.64 8.55 1.96
CA ALA A 763 22.48 9.67 1.55
C ALA A 763 22.68 10.68 2.68
N ALA A 764 21.60 11.10 3.34
CA ALA A 764 21.63 12.06 4.45
C ALA A 764 22.48 11.57 5.64
N ARG A 765 22.48 10.25 5.90
CA ARG A 765 23.30 9.61 6.94
C ARG A 765 24.74 9.35 6.51
N GLY A 766 25.12 9.63 5.25
CA GLY A 766 26.44 9.30 4.70
C GLY A 766 26.70 7.80 4.58
N GLN A 767 25.66 6.98 4.48
CA GLN A 767 25.71 5.51 4.44
C GLN A 767 25.39 4.94 3.05
N LEU A 768 25.17 5.80 2.05
CA LEU A 768 24.93 5.40 0.67
C LEU A 768 26.23 5.04 -0.07
N ASP A 769 26.40 3.77 -0.44
CA ASP A 769 27.37 3.30 -1.42
C ASP A 769 26.77 3.46 -2.83
N ALA A 770 26.88 4.67 -3.37
CA ALA A 770 26.32 5.03 -4.67
C ALA A 770 26.95 4.23 -5.83
N ASP A 771 28.22 3.85 -5.68
CA ASP A 771 28.97 3.09 -6.67
C ASP A 771 28.40 1.68 -6.80
N ARG A 772 28.18 1.00 -5.67
CA ARG A 772 27.50 -0.30 -5.62
C ARG A 772 26.07 -0.23 -6.09
N LEU A 773 25.28 0.71 -5.57
CA LEU A 773 23.88 0.83 -5.94
C LEU A 773 23.73 1.05 -7.45
N GLY A 774 24.54 1.94 -8.03
CA GLY A 774 24.52 2.22 -9.46
C GLY A 774 24.97 1.03 -10.30
N ALA A 775 26.00 0.29 -9.86
CA ALA A 775 26.42 -0.93 -10.53
C ALA A 775 25.32 -2.01 -10.52
N ASP A 776 24.65 -2.20 -9.38
CA ASP A 776 23.58 -3.18 -9.23
C ASP A 776 22.36 -2.79 -10.07
N LEU A 777 21.94 -1.52 -10.06
CA LEU A 777 20.88 -1.00 -10.94
C LEU A 777 21.20 -1.20 -12.43
N GLY A 778 22.44 -0.93 -12.85
CA GLY A 778 22.89 -1.17 -14.22
C GLY A 778 22.75 -2.66 -14.62
N GLN A 779 23.18 -3.58 -13.74
CA GLN A 779 23.04 -5.02 -13.99
C GLN A 779 21.58 -5.48 -13.96
N LEU A 780 20.75 -4.97 -13.04
CA LEU A 780 19.33 -5.32 -12.96
C LEU A 780 18.55 -4.84 -14.19
N VAL A 781 18.88 -3.67 -14.72
CA VAL A 781 18.32 -3.18 -15.98
C VAL A 781 18.78 -4.04 -17.15
N ARG A 782 20.08 -4.36 -17.25
CA ARG A 782 20.63 -5.23 -18.30
C ARG A 782 19.98 -6.62 -18.31
N ARG A 783 19.70 -7.19 -17.14
CA ARG A 783 19.04 -8.49 -16.98
C ARG A 783 17.52 -8.45 -17.16
N GLY A 784 16.91 -7.26 -17.27
CA GLY A 784 15.48 -7.10 -17.39
C GLY A 784 14.70 -7.32 -16.08
N ALA A 785 15.36 -7.30 -14.93
CA ALA A 785 14.67 -7.29 -13.62
C ALA A 785 14.09 -5.90 -13.30
N VAL A 786 14.81 -4.83 -13.68
CA VAL A 786 14.34 -3.45 -13.52
C VAL A 786 14.04 -2.84 -14.89
N LYS A 787 12.84 -2.29 -15.06
CA LYS A 787 12.47 -1.59 -16.30
C LYS A 787 13.07 -0.17 -16.29
N PRO A 788 13.80 0.26 -17.34
CA PRO A 788 14.40 1.60 -17.38
C PRO A 788 13.42 2.74 -17.10
N SER A 789 12.18 2.64 -17.58
CA SER A 789 11.17 3.68 -17.37
C SER A 789 10.80 3.86 -15.89
N ARG A 790 10.82 2.78 -15.10
CA ARG A 790 10.52 2.83 -13.66
C ARG A 790 11.68 3.47 -12.90
N LEU A 791 12.91 3.10 -13.26
CA LEU A 791 14.11 3.72 -12.70
C LEU A 791 14.15 5.22 -13.01
N VAL A 792 13.84 5.63 -14.25
CA VAL A 792 13.73 7.04 -14.64
C VAL A 792 12.76 7.81 -13.75
N ASP A 793 11.60 7.22 -13.46
CA ASP A 793 10.60 7.87 -12.59
C ASP A 793 11.18 8.06 -11.18
N SER A 794 11.79 7.03 -10.58
CA SER A 794 12.41 7.12 -9.25
C SER A 794 13.54 8.15 -9.16
N VAL A 795 14.49 8.15 -10.12
CA VAL A 795 15.60 9.10 -10.10
C VAL A 795 15.14 10.53 -10.38
N ARG A 796 14.06 10.73 -11.16
CA ARG A 796 13.48 12.05 -11.33
C ARG A 796 12.78 12.52 -10.06
N THR A 797 12.06 11.64 -9.36
CA THR A 797 11.46 11.96 -8.06
C THR A 797 12.53 12.37 -7.05
N ALA A 798 13.62 11.62 -6.94
CA ALA A 798 14.74 11.97 -6.07
C ALA A 798 15.42 13.30 -6.48
N ALA A 799 15.67 13.53 -7.78
CA ALA A 799 16.27 14.79 -8.22
C ALA A 799 15.36 16.01 -7.96
N ALA A 800 14.03 15.81 -8.01
CA ALA A 800 13.04 16.84 -7.75
C ALA A 800 12.96 17.29 -6.29
N THR A 801 13.44 16.48 -5.33
CA THR A 801 13.58 16.91 -3.91
C THR A 801 14.78 17.82 -3.69
N GLY A 802 15.65 17.98 -4.70
CA GLY A 802 16.89 18.73 -4.60
C GLY A 802 18.14 17.84 -4.56
N ALA A 803 18.01 16.51 -4.52
CA ALA A 803 19.10 15.54 -4.40
C ALA A 803 19.83 15.21 -5.74
N ASN A 804 20.20 16.24 -6.50
CA ASN A 804 20.80 16.08 -7.84
C ASN A 804 22.22 15.47 -7.77
N ALA A 805 23.03 15.80 -6.75
CA ALA A 805 24.38 15.22 -6.61
C ALA A 805 24.32 13.74 -6.20
N THR A 806 23.40 13.36 -5.32
CA THR A 806 23.10 11.98 -4.94
C THR A 806 22.65 11.18 -6.17
N VAL A 807 21.68 11.69 -6.93
CA VAL A 807 21.21 11.03 -8.16
C VAL A 807 22.33 10.89 -9.18
N TRP A 808 23.15 11.93 -9.37
CA TRP A 808 24.33 11.87 -10.23
C TRP A 808 25.33 10.78 -9.79
N SER A 809 25.64 10.70 -8.50
CA SER A 809 26.59 9.72 -7.93
C SER A 809 26.19 8.26 -8.19
N VAL A 810 24.89 7.99 -8.26
CA VAL A 810 24.33 6.68 -8.63
C VAL A 810 24.35 6.50 -10.16
N LEU A 811 23.85 7.48 -10.92
CA LEU A 811 23.72 7.38 -12.38
C LEU A 811 25.08 7.26 -13.10
N ARG A 812 26.15 7.88 -12.58
CA ARG A 812 27.51 7.73 -13.13
C ARG A 812 28.00 6.28 -13.12
N HIS A 813 27.44 5.41 -12.28
CA HIS A 813 27.74 3.98 -12.23
C HIS A 813 26.73 3.12 -13.00
N VAL A 814 25.48 3.58 -13.15
CA VAL A 814 24.47 2.92 -13.99
C VAL A 814 24.81 3.03 -15.48
N LEU A 815 25.13 4.25 -15.93
CA LEU A 815 25.25 4.58 -17.35
C LEU A 815 26.36 3.81 -18.08
N PRO A 816 27.59 3.66 -17.54
CA PRO A 816 28.65 2.92 -18.21
C PRO A 816 28.26 1.48 -18.56
N ILE A 817 27.54 0.79 -17.66
CA ILE A 817 27.08 -0.59 -17.89
C ILE A 817 26.11 -0.65 -19.08
N LEU A 818 25.16 0.29 -19.13
CA LEU A 818 24.15 0.33 -20.20
C LEU A 818 24.71 0.83 -21.54
N LEU A 819 25.71 1.72 -21.50
CA LEU A 819 26.39 2.22 -22.70
C LEU A 819 27.38 1.21 -23.27
N ALA A 820 27.97 0.34 -22.44
CA ALA A 820 28.84 -0.74 -22.89
C ALA A 820 28.11 -1.71 -23.84
N ASP A 821 26.87 -2.12 -23.50
CA ASP A 821 26.05 -3.00 -24.36
C ASP A 821 25.77 -2.37 -25.73
N LEU A 822 25.56 -1.05 -25.79
CA LEU A 822 25.41 -0.32 -27.05
C LEU A 822 26.69 -0.31 -27.88
N ALA A 823 27.85 -0.30 -27.24
CA ALA A 823 29.15 -0.30 -27.91
C ALA A 823 29.52 -1.69 -28.45
N THR A 824 29.14 -2.76 -27.75
CA THR A 824 29.40 -4.15 -28.13
C THR A 824 28.34 -4.76 -29.05
N GLY A 825 27.14 -4.15 -29.14
CA GLY A 825 26.04 -4.66 -29.96
C GLY A 825 25.26 -5.80 -29.32
N GLU A 826 25.45 -6.05 -28.02
CA GLU A 826 24.65 -6.99 -27.22
C GLU A 826 23.24 -6.42 -26.93
N THR A 827 22.34 -7.24 -26.40
CA THR A 827 20.93 -6.89 -26.12
C THR A 827 20.79 -5.63 -25.26
N ALA A 828 20.73 -4.48 -25.92
CA ALA A 828 20.68 -3.19 -25.27
C ALA A 828 19.34 -2.97 -24.57
N ALA A 829 19.37 -2.30 -23.41
CA ALA A 829 18.17 -1.74 -22.80
C ALA A 829 17.36 -0.94 -23.83
N PRO A 830 16.01 -0.92 -23.73
CA PRO A 830 15.17 -0.17 -24.67
C PRO A 830 15.69 1.26 -24.88
N ALA A 831 16.08 1.61 -26.11
CA ALA A 831 16.77 2.87 -26.42
C ALA A 831 16.06 4.12 -25.90
N ARG A 832 14.73 4.06 -25.77
CA ARG A 832 13.92 5.13 -25.18
C ARG A 832 14.21 5.36 -23.70
N GLY A 833 14.30 4.30 -22.90
CA GLY A 833 14.52 4.39 -21.46
C GLY A 833 15.93 4.88 -21.14
N LEU A 834 16.93 4.42 -21.89
CA LEU A 834 18.30 4.92 -21.74
C LEU A 834 18.43 6.40 -22.12
N ALA A 835 17.74 6.86 -23.17
CA ALA A 835 17.71 8.28 -23.51
C ALA A 835 17.08 9.13 -22.41
N ASP A 836 16.05 8.63 -21.73
CA ASP A 836 15.44 9.31 -20.58
C ASP A 836 16.37 9.33 -19.35
N LEU A 837 17.14 8.26 -19.09
CA LEU A 837 18.17 8.24 -18.03
C LEU A 837 19.29 9.25 -18.30
N LEU A 838 19.81 9.29 -19.54
CA LEU A 838 20.82 10.27 -19.95
C LEU A 838 20.32 11.71 -19.80
N SER A 839 19.02 11.94 -20.05
CA SER A 839 18.41 13.26 -19.85
C SER A 839 18.41 13.69 -18.37
N VAL A 840 18.08 12.79 -17.44
CA VAL A 840 18.12 13.09 -16.00
C VAL A 840 19.57 13.29 -15.54
N ALA A 841 20.49 12.45 -16.02
CA ALA A 841 21.90 12.56 -15.72
C ALA A 841 22.50 13.89 -16.21
N ALA A 842 22.13 14.34 -17.42
CA ALA A 842 22.55 15.63 -17.94
C ALA A 842 22.02 16.80 -17.09
N GLU A 843 20.76 16.75 -16.68
CA GLU A 843 20.18 17.77 -15.78
C GLU A 843 20.90 17.82 -14.43
N CYS A 844 21.23 16.67 -13.85
CA CYS A 844 21.97 16.60 -12.59
C CYS A 844 23.41 17.13 -12.76
N ALA A 845 24.11 16.76 -13.83
CA ALA A 845 25.45 17.26 -14.12
C ALA A 845 25.46 18.78 -14.37
N GLU A 846 24.50 19.31 -15.12
CA GLU A 846 24.34 20.75 -15.38
C GLU A 846 24.11 21.56 -14.09
N ARG A 847 23.33 21.02 -13.15
CA ARG A 847 23.06 21.68 -11.85
C ARG A 847 24.22 21.58 -10.88
N THR A 848 24.83 20.41 -10.78
CA THR A 848 25.92 20.15 -9.82
C THR A 848 27.27 20.70 -10.29
N GLY A 849 27.43 20.96 -11.59
CA GLY A 849 28.68 21.43 -12.18
C GLY A 849 29.80 20.38 -12.16
N THR A 850 29.46 19.09 -12.08
CA THR A 850 30.43 18.00 -12.02
C THR A 850 31.23 17.85 -13.31
N ARG A 851 32.51 17.49 -13.15
CA ARG A 851 33.46 17.32 -14.25
C ARG A 851 34.14 15.97 -14.14
N GLU A 852 33.70 15.02 -14.95
CA GLU A 852 34.30 13.70 -14.99
C GLU A 852 34.09 13.05 -16.37
N GLU A 853 35.01 12.17 -16.74
CA GLU A 853 34.88 11.38 -17.96
C GLU A 853 34.09 10.10 -17.68
N LEU A 854 33.00 9.89 -18.42
CA LEU A 854 32.20 8.66 -18.32
C LEU A 854 32.59 7.65 -19.42
N PRO A 855 32.92 6.39 -19.06
CA PRO A 855 33.21 5.35 -20.04
C PRO A 855 32.06 5.17 -21.04
N HIS A 856 32.42 4.94 -22.31
CA HIS A 856 31.50 4.72 -23.45
C HIS A 856 30.58 5.91 -23.83
N LEU A 857 30.56 7.01 -23.08
CA LEU A 857 29.75 8.19 -23.37
C LEU A 857 30.22 8.91 -24.64
N ALA A 858 31.51 9.20 -24.77
CA ALA A 858 32.09 9.90 -25.92
C ALA A 858 31.81 9.16 -27.23
N GLY A 859 31.98 7.83 -27.24
CA GLY A 859 31.66 6.99 -28.39
C GLY A 859 30.19 7.04 -28.80
N THR A 860 29.27 7.17 -27.82
CA THR A 860 27.83 7.32 -28.08
C THR A 860 27.48 8.73 -28.58
N ALA A 861 28.09 9.77 -28.02
CA ALA A 861 27.90 11.16 -28.42
C ALA A 861 28.41 11.45 -29.85
N GLN A 862 29.49 10.78 -30.28
CA GLN A 862 30.09 10.91 -31.60
C GLN A 862 29.33 10.16 -32.71
N ARG A 863 28.33 9.33 -32.38
CA ARG A 863 27.53 8.61 -33.39
C ARG A 863 26.84 9.59 -34.34
N ARG A 864 26.78 9.24 -35.62
CA ARG A 864 26.03 10.00 -36.64
C ARG A 864 24.53 9.81 -36.41
N GLY A 865 23.77 10.89 -36.50
CA GLY A 865 22.31 10.90 -36.34
C GLY A 865 21.81 11.91 -35.29
N SER A 866 20.49 12.04 -35.25
CA SER A 866 19.73 12.94 -34.38
C SER A 866 18.75 12.19 -33.47
N SER A 867 19.01 10.90 -33.22
CA SER A 867 18.17 10.12 -32.30
C SER A 867 18.24 10.72 -30.91
N ARG A 868 17.14 10.61 -30.16
CA ARG A 868 17.03 11.16 -28.80
C ARG A 868 18.19 10.69 -27.90
N LEU A 869 18.56 9.43 -28.02
CA LEU A 869 19.71 8.83 -27.32
C LEU A 869 21.00 9.61 -27.60
N VAL A 870 21.32 9.86 -28.87
CA VAL A 870 22.54 10.56 -29.27
C VAL A 870 22.50 12.02 -28.85
N THR A 871 21.33 12.68 -28.96
CA THR A 871 21.15 14.07 -28.52
C THR A 871 21.38 14.22 -27.02
N GLN A 872 20.79 13.35 -26.19
CA GLN A 872 20.99 13.40 -24.74
C GLN A 872 22.40 12.97 -24.33
N ALA A 873 23.03 12.03 -25.06
CA ALA A 873 24.44 11.67 -24.85
C ALA A 873 25.38 12.86 -25.13
N ARG A 874 25.14 13.63 -26.19
CA ARG A 874 25.90 14.86 -26.47
C ARG A 874 25.67 15.92 -25.40
N ARG A 875 24.41 16.11 -24.96
CA ARG A 875 24.08 17.05 -23.88
C ARG A 875 24.86 16.72 -22.61
N LEU A 876 24.83 15.46 -22.17
CA LEU A 876 25.58 15.02 -21.00
C LEU A 876 27.10 15.18 -21.21
N HIS A 877 27.63 14.80 -22.37
CA HIS A 877 29.05 14.96 -22.67
C HIS A 877 29.48 16.43 -22.63
N SER A 878 28.68 17.35 -23.17
CA SER A 878 28.93 18.79 -23.08
C SER A 878 28.86 19.28 -21.64
N ALA A 879 27.87 18.87 -20.85
CA ALA A 879 27.73 19.27 -19.45
C ALA A 879 28.95 18.86 -18.60
N LEU A 880 29.56 17.71 -18.88
CA LEU A 880 30.75 17.22 -18.19
C LEU A 880 32.07 17.85 -18.69
N ALA A 881 32.08 18.39 -19.91
CA ALA A 881 33.27 18.93 -20.57
C ALA A 881 33.36 20.47 -20.55
N GLU A 882 32.24 21.18 -20.63
CA GLU A 882 32.19 22.64 -20.70
C GLU A 882 32.22 23.26 -19.30
N GLY A 883 33.30 23.97 -18.99
CA GLY A 883 33.21 25.09 -18.06
C GLY A 883 32.43 26.22 -18.72
N MET A 884 31.58 26.92 -17.96
CA MET A 884 31.22 28.29 -18.29
C MET A 884 32.53 29.05 -18.57
N ALA A 885 32.76 29.39 -19.84
CA ALA A 885 33.83 30.30 -20.20
C ALA A 885 33.59 31.59 -19.40
N ALA A 886 34.56 31.92 -18.55
CA ALA A 886 34.60 33.11 -17.72
C ALA A 886 34.44 34.39 -18.54
#